data_AF-A0A1B4XIU2-F1
#
_entry.id   AF-A0A1B4XIU2-F1
#
_cell.length_a   1.000
_cell.length_b   1.000
_cell.length_c   1.000
_cell.angle_alpha   90.00
_cell.angle_beta   90.00
_cell.angle_gamma   90.00
#
_symmetry.space_group_name_H-M   'P 1'
#
loop_
_entity.id
_entity.type
_entity.pdbx_description
1 polymer ?
#
loop_
_entity_poly.entity_id
_entity_poly.type
_entity_poly.pdbx_seq_one_letter_code
_entity_poly.pdbx_strand_id
1 'polypeptide(L)'
;MSTIRWCVTPSHAVSFGLFLLLSLSSLTALAANLTGLSLSPQNPTLNVGESVQLIATSSYDDGTQQVIKQARQVSAGNYHTCALRNDGTVHCWGSNGAGELGNGTTVASSVPVAVSGINTATSISAGRSQYYGSEHTCAVLSDGTVRCWGFNQYGQLGVGTSVSSSTPVPVSGITNAVSVSAGMDYSCAVLSDGTVRCWGFNQYGQLGNGTTSYSYIPVPVSGITNAKSVSAGGGYSCATLSDGTVKCWGQNMYGGLGDGTTTNSSVPVAVSGITNAVSVSAGSRHSCAALSDGSARCWGANFNGELGDGTTTNSSVPVAVSGITNAVSVSAGSRYSCAALSDGSARCWGVNYFGQLGDGTTTDSSVPVPVSGITNAVSVSAGANHTCAALTDGTVKCWGYNNFGQLGIGTTFSSTLPVPVSGITNAVSVSASEYHTCAALSDGSVRCWGHNGVGQLGIGTTFSSTLPVPVSGITNAVSVSAGVNHTCAVLVGGAVQCWGWNISGQLGDGTTINSTLPIPVSGITNAVSVSASVYHTCAALSDGSARCWGANGVGQLGDGTTTSSATPVSVSGITNAVSVSAGTNHTCAALSDGTVKCWGYNFYGQLGDGTTTSSSAPVTVSGISAAISVSAGEFHSCAVLTDGTVKCWNLQVSGVNTATSVSAGSDHTCAVLSDSTLRCWGSNYYGQLGDGTTTESSAPVPVSGITNAVHVDTGSAHTCAVLSDGTVQCWGLNDNGQLGIGSAGYYTTPVQVSDFVAMTWTSSNPSVATVNGVGRVSAVAGGTAVISAGFGSYSASTTVTVQASVADLAVNISAPASVFQGQTVNYSVTVTNNGPNSATGITLSGLPGCALGSSRLASGASTSCTASVITATVGTLTQSVLVSANEPDPNTGNNTANVSTSVQALSDLAINITDTPDPVLQGQMVTYTVSVTNNGPSSATGLTLSGLPGCTLGSSTLASGASTSCTVSVTATTVGTLTQSVSVSGNETDPNIANNSASVSTTVNPAADLALTMTDSPDPVKKGAKLVYILTLTNNGPSSATNVSLTDILPANISFEGIYTSQGKCSGKATVACAIGTLSSGTSATVKITIKPFTVGTITNSASATSAVGDPNTANNSASVTTQVYR
;
A
#
# COMPACT_ATOMS: atom_id res chain seq x y z
N MET A 1 35.61 65.37 44.45
CA MET A 1 36.98 65.54 43.93
C MET A 1 36.94 65.08 42.48
N SER A 2 36.83 65.98 41.50
CA SER A 2 37.96 66.60 40.76
C SER A 2 38.15 65.87 39.41
N THR A 3 38.19 66.48 38.22
CA THR A 3 38.04 67.90 37.81
C THR A 3 37.85 68.00 36.28
N ILE A 4 36.89 68.83 35.81
CA ILE A 4 37.03 69.84 34.71
C ILE A 4 37.61 69.35 33.33
N ARG A 5 36.89 69.46 32.20
CA ARG A 5 36.80 70.70 31.36
C ARG A 5 35.57 70.77 30.42
N TRP A 6 35.12 72.02 30.24
CA TRP A 6 34.15 72.56 29.26
C TRP A 6 34.82 72.71 27.86
N CYS A 7 34.19 73.07 26.74
CA CYS A 7 32.87 73.70 26.47
C CYS A 7 32.18 72.96 25.28
N VAL A 8 31.37 73.49 24.34
CA VAL A 8 30.99 74.84 23.86
C VAL A 8 29.48 74.89 23.56
N THR A 9 28.87 76.08 23.53
CA THR A 9 27.44 76.32 23.22
C THR A 9 27.27 77.38 22.08
N PRO A 10 26.15 78.13 21.92
CA PRO A 10 25.04 77.77 21.03
C PRO A 10 24.64 78.89 20.02
N SER A 11 23.63 78.68 19.16
CA SER A 11 22.86 79.80 18.54
C SER A 11 21.47 79.41 17.97
N HIS A 12 20.41 79.98 18.57
CA HIS A 12 19.21 80.66 18.01
C HIS A 12 18.54 80.12 16.71
N ALA A 13 17.30 79.57 16.75
CA ALA A 13 15.95 80.22 16.85
C ALA A 13 15.41 80.73 15.48
N VAL A 14 14.12 80.70 15.07
CA VAL A 14 12.82 80.97 15.77
C VAL A 14 11.59 80.31 15.05
N SER A 15 10.67 79.70 15.82
CA SER A 15 9.18 79.58 15.68
C SER A 15 8.44 78.92 14.49
N PHE A 16 7.21 78.48 14.83
CA PHE A 16 6.08 77.89 14.06
C PHE A 16 6.25 76.43 13.57
N GLY A 17 5.34 75.50 13.86
CA GLY A 17 4.19 75.55 14.77
C GLY A 17 3.23 74.36 14.60
N LEU A 18 2.92 73.67 15.69
CA LEU A 18 1.81 72.71 15.87
C LEU A 18 1.76 71.47 14.95
N PHE A 19 2.10 70.28 15.47
CA PHE A 19 1.17 69.13 15.61
C PHE A 19 1.86 67.91 16.27
N LEU A 20 1.13 67.22 17.15
CA LEU A 20 1.32 65.86 17.68
C LEU A 20 2.75 65.35 18.01
N LEU A 21 3.10 65.34 19.30
CA LEU A 21 4.08 64.41 19.88
C LEU A 21 3.76 64.13 21.37
N LEU A 22 2.84 63.18 21.62
CA LEU A 22 2.76 62.50 22.92
C LEU A 22 3.80 61.38 22.90
N SER A 23 5.03 61.73 23.30
CA SER A 23 6.20 60.85 23.24
C SER A 23 6.36 60.00 24.50
N LEU A 24 6.47 58.69 24.31
CA LEU A 24 7.13 57.72 25.20
C LEU A 24 6.66 57.64 26.67
N SER A 25 5.65 56.81 26.93
CA SER A 25 5.50 56.12 28.23
C SER A 25 4.81 54.74 28.12
N SER A 26 5.09 54.01 27.04
CA SER A 26 4.69 52.59 26.88
C SER A 26 5.59 51.79 25.92
N LEU A 27 6.83 52.26 25.69
CA LEU A 27 7.83 51.60 24.85
C LEU A 27 8.66 50.56 25.64
N THR A 28 7.97 49.73 26.42
CA THR A 28 8.52 48.59 27.18
C THR A 28 7.55 47.40 27.18
N ALA A 29 7.17 46.95 25.98
CA ALA A 29 6.59 45.62 25.76
C ALA A 29 7.07 45.09 24.40
N LEU A 30 7.80 43.98 24.42
CA LEU A 30 8.36 43.28 23.25
C LEU A 30 9.30 44.08 22.32
N ALA A 31 10.25 44.81 22.92
CA ALA A 31 11.62 44.63 22.46
C ALA A 31 12.13 43.30 23.04
N ALA A 32 11.81 42.18 22.37
CA ALA A 32 12.36 40.89 22.75
C ALA A 32 13.87 40.94 22.52
N ASN A 33 14.66 40.84 23.59
CA ASN A 33 16.11 40.76 23.47
C ASN A 33 16.46 39.52 22.64
N LEU A 34 17.04 39.74 21.47
CA LEU A 34 17.75 38.71 20.71
C LEU A 34 19.00 38.30 21.49
N THR A 35 18.82 37.40 22.47
CA THR A 35 19.90 36.51 22.88
C THR A 35 20.18 35.61 21.69
N GLY A 36 21.42 35.63 21.19
CA GLY A 36 21.78 35.06 19.89
C GLY A 36 21.56 33.55 19.76
N LEU A 37 21.93 32.98 18.60
CA LEU A 37 21.88 31.54 18.39
C LEU A 37 22.60 30.79 19.52
N SER A 38 22.07 29.64 19.88
CA SER A 38 22.76 28.63 20.68
C SER A 38 22.70 27.28 19.98
N LEU A 39 23.71 26.44 20.21
CA LEU A 39 23.74 25.06 19.69
C LEU A 39 23.50 24.07 20.83
N SER A 40 22.74 23.01 20.56
CA SER A 40 22.55 21.89 21.49
C SER A 40 22.68 20.56 20.73
N PRO A 41 23.34 19.53 21.28
CA PRO A 41 24.13 19.54 22.52
C PRO A 41 25.37 20.45 22.44
N GLN A 42 25.77 21.02 23.58
CA GLN A 42 27.01 21.79 23.69
C GLN A 42 28.22 20.86 23.86
N ASN A 43 29.26 21.10 23.07
CA ASN A 43 30.51 20.36 23.01
C ASN A 43 30.35 18.82 22.97
N PRO A 44 29.64 18.26 21.97
CA PRO A 44 29.43 16.83 21.91
C PRO A 44 30.74 16.08 21.64
N THR A 45 30.88 14.95 22.33
CA THR A 45 31.90 13.95 22.04
C THR A 45 31.28 12.89 21.14
N LEU A 46 31.98 12.54 20.06
CA LEU A 46 31.63 11.49 19.11
C LEU A 46 32.80 10.51 18.98
N ASN A 47 32.54 9.26 18.66
CA ASN A 47 33.55 8.37 18.07
C ASN A 47 33.65 8.61 16.55
N VAL A 48 34.78 8.30 15.91
CA VAL A 48 34.86 8.30 14.44
C VAL A 48 33.71 7.45 13.87
N GLY A 49 33.07 7.90 12.79
CA GLY A 49 31.93 7.21 12.16
C GLY A 49 30.57 7.50 12.78
N GLU A 50 30.50 8.02 14.00
CA GLU A 50 29.23 8.49 14.59
C GLU A 50 28.77 9.82 13.98
N SER A 51 27.51 10.17 14.25
CA SER A 51 26.99 11.49 13.93
C SER A 51 26.07 12.02 15.03
N VAL A 52 26.22 13.29 15.40
CA VAL A 52 25.29 14.00 16.28
C VAL A 52 24.50 15.02 15.47
N GLN A 53 23.23 15.17 15.80
CA GLN A 53 22.43 16.28 15.31
C GLN A 53 22.65 17.49 16.21
N LEU A 54 23.21 18.58 15.66
CA LEU A 54 23.20 19.86 16.34
C LEU A 54 21.91 20.61 16.02
N ILE A 55 21.27 21.12 17.07
CA ILE A 55 20.04 21.92 17.00
C ILE A 55 20.45 23.36 17.26
N ALA A 56 20.25 24.23 16.27
CA ALA A 56 20.42 25.66 16.41
C ALA A 56 19.12 26.27 16.94
N THR A 57 19.10 26.67 18.20
CA THR A 57 17.95 27.33 18.84
C THR A 57 18.17 28.84 18.91
N SER A 58 17.08 29.58 18.75
CA SER A 58 17.00 31.01 19.09
C SER A 58 16.01 31.19 20.24
N SER A 59 15.96 32.36 20.87
CA SER A 59 15.00 32.67 21.94
C SER A 59 13.53 32.78 21.50
N TYR A 60 13.19 32.25 20.32
CA TYR A 60 11.84 32.11 19.78
C TYR A 60 11.35 30.65 19.71
N ASP A 61 12.18 29.68 20.11
CA ASP A 61 11.88 28.26 19.91
C ASP A 61 11.18 27.63 21.13
N ASP A 62 9.86 27.38 21.01
CA ASP A 62 9.08 26.58 21.97
C ASP A 62 8.93 25.10 21.53
N GLY A 63 9.63 24.69 20.47
CA GLY A 63 9.56 23.34 19.90
C GLY A 63 8.45 23.13 18.86
N THR A 64 7.64 24.15 18.54
CA THR A 64 6.68 24.08 17.43
C THR A 64 7.39 24.07 16.07
N GLN A 65 7.64 22.86 15.53
CA GLN A 65 8.21 22.65 14.20
C GLN A 65 7.54 23.57 13.16
N GLN A 66 8.37 24.24 12.35
CA GLN A 66 7.93 25.18 11.34
C GLN A 66 7.71 24.52 9.96
N VAL A 67 7.41 23.22 9.99
CA VAL A 67 6.57 22.52 9.01
C VAL A 67 5.08 22.94 9.17
N ILE A 68 4.19 22.44 8.32
CA ILE A 68 3.14 23.25 7.68
C ILE A 68 1.87 23.62 8.52
N LYS A 69 1.95 23.75 9.85
CA LYS A 69 1.01 24.61 10.64
C LYS A 69 0.91 25.94 9.87
N GLN A 70 -0.18 26.40 9.26
CA GLN A 70 -1.62 26.18 9.45
C GLN A 70 -2.42 25.72 8.20
N ALA A 71 -1.78 25.43 7.06
CA ALA A 71 -2.19 25.74 5.66
C ALA A 71 -3.59 25.37 5.09
N ARG A 72 -4.04 26.12 4.04
CA ARG A 72 -5.29 25.85 3.28
C ARG A 72 -5.14 25.06 1.99
N GLN A 73 -4.68 25.74 0.94
CA GLN A 73 -4.81 25.32 -0.44
C GLN A 73 -3.69 24.36 -0.84
N VAL A 74 -3.75 23.19 -0.23
CA VAL A 74 -3.03 22.02 -0.67
C VAL A 74 -3.64 21.62 -2.02
N SER A 75 -2.88 21.76 -3.10
CA SER A 75 -3.41 22.02 -4.44
C SER A 75 -2.48 21.51 -5.54
N ALA A 76 -2.81 21.77 -6.80
CA ALA A 76 -2.28 21.05 -7.95
C ALA A 76 -1.69 22.00 -9.04
N GLY A 77 -0.99 21.49 -10.08
CA GLY A 77 -0.04 22.18 -10.98
C GLY A 77 0.75 21.23 -11.90
N ASN A 78 1.08 21.56 -13.15
CA ASN A 78 1.80 20.65 -14.06
C ASN A 78 3.12 20.18 -13.40
N TYR A 79 3.88 21.14 -12.85
CA TYR A 79 4.63 20.95 -11.60
C TYR A 79 4.70 22.23 -10.73
N HIS A 80 3.99 23.34 -11.03
CA HIS A 80 4.57 24.68 -10.86
C HIS A 80 3.87 25.58 -9.78
N THR A 81 4.62 26.21 -8.85
CA THR A 81 4.51 25.73 -7.45
C THR A 81 4.54 26.62 -6.15
N CYS A 82 4.67 27.97 -5.98
CA CYS A 82 4.89 28.56 -4.59
C CYS A 82 3.88 27.94 -3.53
N ALA A 83 4.20 27.50 -2.24
CA ALA A 83 3.49 26.75 -1.05
C ALA A 83 3.08 27.37 0.43
N LEU A 84 1.83 27.75 0.88
CA LEU A 84 1.48 28.86 1.91
C LEU A 84 0.89 28.37 3.30
N ARG A 85 0.50 29.26 4.25
CA ARG A 85 -0.25 29.17 5.57
C ARG A 85 -0.90 30.50 6.17
N ASN A 86 -0.77 30.95 7.46
CA ASN A 86 -1.59 32.06 8.13
C ASN A 86 -0.97 33.44 8.61
N ASP A 87 0.25 33.56 9.11
CA ASP A 87 0.85 34.71 9.84
C ASP A 87 1.97 35.58 9.15
N GLY A 88 1.88 35.89 7.84
CA GLY A 88 2.87 36.63 7.01
C GLY A 88 4.03 35.85 6.30
N THR A 89 4.58 36.41 5.20
CA THR A 89 5.96 36.21 4.62
C THR A 89 6.41 34.83 4.02
N VAL A 90 6.89 34.78 2.74
CA VAL A 90 6.98 33.66 1.70
C VAL A 90 8.39 33.23 1.17
N HIS A 91 8.76 31.94 0.93
CA HIS A 91 10.13 31.52 0.51
C HIS A 91 10.32 30.40 -0.66
N CYS A 92 11.13 30.59 -1.77
CA CYS A 92 11.21 29.98 -3.20
C CYS A 92 11.51 28.42 -3.42
N TRP A 93 12.13 27.61 -2.51
CA TRP A 93 13.04 26.37 -2.72
C TRP A 93 12.81 25.34 -3.89
N GLY A 94 13.78 24.68 -4.64
CA GLY A 94 13.53 23.54 -5.62
C GLY A 94 14.36 23.07 -6.90
N SER A 95 13.75 23.02 -8.13
CA SER A 95 14.05 22.39 -9.49
C SER A 95 13.85 23.33 -10.74
N ASN A 96 14.21 23.02 -12.02
CA ASN A 96 14.48 24.07 -13.08
C ASN A 96 13.96 23.93 -14.54
N GLY A 97 13.56 25.06 -15.19
CA GLY A 97 13.69 25.30 -16.64
C GLY A 97 12.97 26.54 -17.22
N ALA A 98 13.60 27.35 -18.08
CA ALA A 98 13.04 28.57 -18.72
C ALA A 98 12.28 29.60 -17.82
N GLY A 99 11.05 29.38 -17.28
CA GLY A 99 10.60 30.12 -16.07
C GLY A 99 9.15 30.38 -15.73
N GLU A 100 8.34 29.46 -15.24
CA GLU A 100 8.64 28.33 -14.33
C GLU A 100 9.15 28.81 -12.95
N LEU A 101 10.17 28.23 -12.26
CA LEU A 101 10.03 28.00 -10.80
C LEU A 101 10.78 28.77 -9.66
N GLY A 102 11.57 29.78 -9.94
CA GLY A 102 12.33 30.67 -9.07
C GLY A 102 11.53 31.75 -8.37
N ASN A 103 11.84 33.02 -8.67
CA ASN A 103 11.27 34.23 -8.02
C ASN A 103 11.99 35.57 -8.36
N GLY A 104 13.01 35.52 -9.20
CA GLY A 104 14.24 36.32 -9.06
C GLY A 104 15.47 35.46 -9.24
N THR A 105 15.34 34.15 -9.09
CA THR A 105 16.29 33.16 -9.58
C THR A 105 15.90 32.60 -10.93
N THR A 106 16.87 31.90 -11.51
CA THR A 106 16.76 30.93 -12.60
C THR A 106 17.37 29.56 -12.25
N VAL A 107 17.61 29.29 -10.96
CA VAL A 107 18.69 28.42 -10.47
C VAL A 107 18.23 27.08 -9.86
N ALA A 108 16.96 26.89 -9.46
CA ALA A 108 16.43 25.71 -8.76
C ALA A 108 17.03 25.42 -7.36
N SER A 109 18.35 25.38 -7.22
CA SER A 109 19.11 24.88 -6.05
C SER A 109 19.49 25.96 -4.99
N SER A 110 20.25 25.60 -3.96
CA SER A 110 20.19 26.20 -2.61
C SER A 110 21.46 26.88 -2.04
N VAL A 111 21.38 28.20 -1.83
CA VAL A 111 21.76 28.90 -0.58
C VAL A 111 20.84 30.14 -0.40
N PRO A 112 20.30 30.44 0.80
CA PRO A 112 19.21 31.41 0.94
C PRO A 112 19.62 32.87 1.24
N VAL A 113 18.77 33.83 0.84
CA VAL A 113 18.81 35.28 1.17
C VAL A 113 17.35 35.80 1.34
N ALA A 114 17.09 37.12 1.34
CA ALA A 114 15.81 37.73 1.76
C ALA A 114 15.49 39.11 1.12
N VAL A 115 14.34 39.25 0.41
CA VAL A 115 13.60 40.48 0.01
C VAL A 115 12.12 40.13 -0.19
N SER A 116 11.22 41.09 -0.43
CA SER A 116 9.78 40.80 -0.67
C SER A 116 9.29 41.26 -2.05
N GLY A 117 8.20 40.65 -2.56
CA GLY A 117 7.46 41.11 -3.74
C GLY A 117 6.67 42.41 -3.50
N ILE A 118 7.20 43.34 -2.70
CA ILE A 118 6.46 44.26 -1.81
C ILE A 118 5.71 43.49 -0.70
N ASN A 119 5.16 44.19 0.30
CA ASN A 119 4.68 43.62 1.56
C ASN A 119 3.17 43.82 1.76
N THR A 120 2.37 43.38 0.78
CA THR A 120 0.90 43.52 0.75
C THR A 120 0.21 42.30 0.11
N ALA A 121 0.79 41.10 0.24
CA ALA A 121 0.49 39.94 -0.60
C ALA A 121 -0.71 39.07 -0.12
N THR A 122 -1.21 38.18 -0.99
CA THR A 122 -2.66 37.86 -1.02
C THR A 122 -3.01 36.37 -1.29
N SER A 123 -3.96 36.07 -2.19
CA SER A 123 -4.63 34.78 -2.44
C SER A 123 -5.09 34.66 -3.90
N ILE A 124 -5.15 33.45 -4.48
CA ILE A 124 -4.67 33.16 -5.86
C ILE A 124 -5.56 32.18 -6.70
N SER A 125 -5.30 31.88 -8.00
CA SER A 125 -6.10 31.03 -8.97
C SER A 125 -5.43 30.76 -10.37
N ALA A 126 -5.61 29.60 -11.04
CA ALA A 126 -4.55 28.90 -11.81
C ALA A 126 -4.66 28.61 -13.36
N GLY A 127 -3.62 28.01 -14.01
CA GLY A 127 -3.30 27.91 -15.49
C GLY A 127 -2.22 26.85 -15.95
N ARG A 128 -1.91 26.64 -17.27
CA ARG A 128 -1.12 25.50 -17.90
C ARG A 128 -0.14 25.86 -19.08
N SER A 129 0.72 24.92 -19.55
CA SER A 129 1.54 25.00 -20.81
C SER A 129 1.92 23.66 -21.49
N GLN A 130 2.39 23.71 -22.75
CA GLN A 130 2.73 22.56 -23.61
C GLN A 130 4.25 22.24 -23.72
N TYR A 131 5.12 23.15 -23.29
CA TYR A 131 6.58 22.99 -23.35
C TYR A 131 7.15 22.81 -21.95
N TYR A 132 8.23 22.03 -21.81
CA TYR A 132 8.84 21.81 -20.49
C TYR A 132 9.45 23.11 -19.93
N GLY A 133 9.34 23.33 -18.62
CA GLY A 133 9.86 24.55 -17.97
C GLY A 133 9.10 25.83 -18.36
N SER A 134 7.79 25.75 -18.60
CA SER A 134 7.08 26.84 -19.30
C SER A 134 5.77 27.26 -18.63
N GLU A 135 5.73 27.49 -17.32
CA GLU A 135 4.47 27.72 -16.58
C GLU A 135 4.55 28.67 -15.38
N HIS A 136 3.39 29.09 -14.86
CA HIS A 136 3.14 30.31 -14.06
C HIS A 136 2.54 30.09 -12.67
N THR A 137 2.75 31.03 -11.74
CA THR A 137 2.07 31.10 -10.41
C THR A 137 1.52 32.49 -10.08
N CYS A 138 1.61 33.43 -11.04
CA CYS A 138 1.06 34.79 -11.10
C CYS A 138 0.52 35.39 -9.74
N ALA A 139 1.28 35.37 -8.62
CA ALA A 139 0.79 35.67 -7.25
C ALA A 139 0.84 37.17 -6.82
N VAL A 140 -0.07 37.61 -5.95
CA VAL A 140 -0.57 39.01 -5.96
C VAL A 140 -0.31 39.85 -4.71
N LEU A 141 -0.30 41.17 -4.92
CA LEU A 141 -0.16 42.30 -3.99
C LEU A 141 -1.44 43.18 -3.98
N SER A 142 -1.72 43.86 -2.86
CA SER A 142 -3.03 44.50 -2.58
C SER A 142 -3.31 45.84 -3.26
N ASP A 143 -2.37 46.46 -3.97
CA ASP A 143 -2.59 47.78 -4.58
C ASP A 143 -3.53 47.74 -5.80
N GLY A 144 -3.88 46.55 -6.28
CA GLY A 144 -4.94 46.36 -7.26
C GLY A 144 -4.52 46.72 -8.67
N THR A 145 -3.41 46.18 -9.13
CA THR A 145 -2.80 46.52 -10.43
C THR A 145 -2.50 45.27 -11.27
N VAL A 146 -1.79 45.37 -12.40
CA VAL A 146 -1.77 44.27 -13.39
C VAL A 146 -0.39 44.10 -14.02
N ARG A 147 0.32 42.98 -13.80
CA ARG A 147 1.55 42.63 -14.53
C ARG A 147 1.85 41.16 -14.84
N CYS A 148 1.81 40.26 -13.86
CA CYS A 148 2.56 38.97 -13.89
C CYS A 148 4.10 39.13 -13.95
N TRP A 149 4.86 38.06 -13.75
CA TRP A 149 6.32 38.03 -14.00
C TRP A 149 6.76 36.75 -14.72
N GLY A 150 8.05 36.44 -14.76
CA GLY A 150 8.56 35.14 -15.23
C GLY A 150 8.79 35.06 -16.72
N PHE A 151 9.13 33.87 -17.20
CA PHE A 151 9.51 33.63 -18.59
C PHE A 151 8.32 33.73 -19.55
N ASN A 152 8.59 34.17 -20.77
CA ASN A 152 7.60 34.72 -21.68
C ASN A 152 7.95 34.39 -23.12
N GLN A 153 6.93 34.05 -23.93
CA GLN A 153 7.03 34.11 -25.39
C GLN A 153 5.72 34.48 -26.11
N TYR A 154 4.53 34.36 -25.47
CA TYR A 154 3.25 34.32 -26.21
C TYR A 154 2.14 35.33 -25.86
N GLY A 155 2.34 36.29 -24.93
CA GLY A 155 1.40 37.42 -24.89
C GLY A 155 0.89 37.97 -23.56
N GLN A 156 1.70 38.06 -22.52
CA GLN A 156 1.17 38.34 -21.18
C GLN A 156 1.27 39.79 -20.68
N LEU A 157 2.05 40.63 -21.35
CA LEU A 157 2.54 41.94 -20.87
C LEU A 157 1.47 43.07 -20.74
N GLY A 158 1.91 44.34 -20.67
CA GLY A 158 1.06 45.55 -20.62
C GLY A 158 1.66 46.91 -20.98
N VAL A 159 2.97 47.00 -21.27
CA VAL A 159 3.37 47.58 -22.57
C VAL A 159 3.59 46.48 -23.61
N GLY A 160 3.74 45.22 -23.16
CA GLY A 160 3.64 44.07 -24.03
C GLY A 160 4.97 43.69 -24.66
N THR A 161 5.86 43.10 -23.89
CA THR A 161 7.00 42.36 -24.42
C THR A 161 6.72 40.86 -24.43
N SER A 162 7.48 40.14 -25.26
CA SER A 162 7.66 38.69 -25.15
C SER A 162 8.79 38.33 -24.17
N VAL A 163 9.06 39.18 -23.15
CA VAL A 163 10.24 39.08 -22.29
C VAL A 163 9.94 38.49 -20.91
N SER A 164 10.93 37.71 -20.48
CA SER A 164 10.96 36.85 -19.31
C SER A 164 11.28 37.60 -17.99
N SER A 165 12.03 37.01 -17.04
CA SER A 165 12.75 37.69 -15.93
C SER A 165 12.12 37.81 -14.52
N SER A 166 11.16 36.93 -14.17
CA SER A 166 10.97 36.41 -12.79
C SER A 166 10.55 37.34 -11.63
N THR A 167 10.32 38.67 -11.80
CA THR A 167 10.36 39.71 -10.72
C THR A 167 9.55 41.05 -10.97
N PRO A 168 9.72 42.16 -10.17
CA PRO A 168 9.03 43.48 -10.29
C PRO A 168 9.55 44.62 -11.24
N VAL A 169 8.67 45.33 -11.99
CA VAL A 169 8.72 46.75 -12.52
C VAL A 169 7.29 47.35 -12.75
N PRO A 170 7.07 48.66 -13.03
CA PRO A 170 5.73 49.31 -13.28
C PRO A 170 5.52 49.74 -14.77
N VAL A 171 4.40 50.25 -15.35
CA VAL A 171 3.01 50.59 -14.97
C VAL A 171 1.98 50.08 -16.04
N SER A 172 0.86 49.39 -15.71
CA SER A 172 -0.33 49.25 -16.62
C SER A 172 -1.63 48.75 -15.93
N GLY A 173 -2.74 48.66 -16.70
CA GLY A 173 -3.93 47.83 -16.39
C GLY A 173 -5.21 48.51 -15.85
N ILE A 174 -5.46 48.32 -14.53
CA ILE A 174 -6.79 48.17 -13.87
C ILE A 174 -6.48 48.22 -12.29
N THR A 175 -7.06 48.57 -11.07
CA THR A 175 -8.11 49.14 -10.05
C THR A 175 -9.69 49.31 -10.10
N ASN A 176 -10.48 48.40 -9.47
CA ASN A 176 -11.96 48.25 -9.20
C ASN A 176 -12.73 46.88 -9.43
N ALA A 177 -12.21 45.83 -10.11
CA ALA A 177 -12.72 44.42 -10.24
C ALA A 177 -12.53 43.50 -9.01
N VAL A 178 -13.04 42.25 -9.06
CA VAL A 178 -13.17 41.41 -7.85
C VAL A 178 -12.49 40.05 -7.78
N SER A 179 -12.69 39.16 -8.77
CA SER A 179 -12.60 37.71 -8.53
C SER A 179 -12.46 36.88 -9.82
N VAL A 180 -12.05 35.61 -9.66
CA VAL A 180 -11.05 35.00 -10.53
C VAL A 180 -11.11 33.44 -10.49
N SER A 181 -12.00 32.82 -11.27
CA SER A 181 -12.45 31.41 -11.12
C SER A 181 -12.54 30.62 -12.44
N ALA A 182 -12.03 29.38 -12.49
CA ALA A 182 -11.25 28.87 -13.62
C ALA A 182 -11.56 27.43 -14.12
N GLY A 183 -11.10 27.11 -15.34
CA GLY A 183 -11.19 25.82 -16.07
C GLY A 183 -9.95 25.12 -16.72
N MET A 184 -9.41 25.50 -17.91
CA MET A 184 -8.32 24.73 -18.61
C MET A 184 -6.82 25.25 -18.73
N ASP A 185 -6.44 26.55 -18.73
CA ASP A 185 -5.03 27.10 -18.91
C ASP A 185 -4.57 28.58 -18.51
N TYR A 186 -5.38 29.61 -18.20
CA TYR A 186 -4.97 31.04 -18.01
C TYR A 186 -5.86 31.89 -17.06
N SER A 187 -5.70 33.23 -16.98
CA SER A 187 -6.49 34.21 -16.16
C SER A 187 -7.93 34.58 -16.65
N CYS A 188 -8.56 35.55 -15.98
CA CYS A 188 -9.47 36.62 -16.45
C CYS A 188 -9.64 37.61 -15.23
N ALA A 189 -10.47 38.68 -15.24
CA ALA A 189 -11.11 39.25 -14.02
C ALA A 189 -12.27 40.27 -14.26
N VAL A 190 -13.20 40.39 -13.30
CA VAL A 190 -14.53 41.07 -13.40
C VAL A 190 -14.67 42.44 -12.70
N LEU A 191 -14.90 43.51 -13.46
CA LEU A 191 -15.45 44.82 -13.06
C LEU A 191 -16.67 45.25 -13.92
N SER A 192 -17.38 46.30 -13.52
CA SER A 192 -18.34 47.06 -14.34
C SER A 192 -17.62 48.10 -15.23
N ASP A 193 -18.23 48.88 -16.14
CA ASP A 193 -19.60 48.88 -16.67
C ASP A 193 -20.18 47.49 -16.96
N GLY A 194 -19.38 46.59 -17.52
CA GLY A 194 -19.72 45.21 -17.82
C GLY A 194 -19.81 45.00 -19.32
N THR A 195 -18.79 44.34 -19.87
CA THR A 195 -18.55 43.95 -21.26
C THR A 195 -17.41 42.87 -21.25
N VAL A 196 -17.66 41.60 -21.56
CA VAL A 196 -16.94 40.40 -21.02
C VAL A 196 -15.43 40.22 -21.43
N ARG A 197 -14.47 40.98 -20.87
CA ARG A 197 -13.05 41.09 -21.31
C ARG A 197 -12.12 39.86 -21.57
N CYS A 198 -12.58 38.62 -21.71
CA CYS A 198 -11.67 37.51 -22.03
C CYS A 198 -11.26 37.50 -23.52
N TRP A 199 -10.08 36.96 -23.80
CA TRP A 199 -9.20 37.30 -24.93
C TRP A 199 -8.72 36.06 -25.67
N GLY A 200 -7.70 36.20 -26.51
CA GLY A 200 -6.43 35.57 -26.10
C GLY A 200 -5.74 34.67 -27.13
N PHE A 201 -4.77 33.88 -26.66
CA PHE A 201 -4.02 32.90 -27.47
C PHE A 201 -4.98 31.98 -28.25
N ASN A 202 -4.70 31.78 -29.53
CA ASN A 202 -5.76 31.86 -30.53
C ASN A 202 -6.03 30.59 -31.35
N GLN A 203 -7.19 30.58 -32.02
CA GLN A 203 -7.36 29.91 -33.31
C GLN A 203 -7.84 30.92 -34.36
N TYR A 204 -9.03 30.76 -34.96
CA TYR A 204 -9.35 31.39 -36.25
C TYR A 204 -10.74 32.06 -36.43
N GLY A 205 -11.58 32.37 -35.44
CA GLY A 205 -11.50 32.17 -33.99
C GLY A 205 -12.62 32.93 -33.26
N GLN A 206 -12.39 33.35 -32.01
CA GLN A 206 -13.49 33.63 -31.09
C GLN A 206 -14.05 35.07 -31.09
N LEU A 207 -13.28 36.14 -31.37
CA LEU A 207 -13.65 37.50 -30.93
C LEU A 207 -14.00 38.49 -32.08
N GLY A 208 -14.04 39.77 -31.74
CA GLY A 208 -14.54 40.92 -32.53
C GLY A 208 -13.69 41.26 -33.76
N ASN A 209 -13.72 42.51 -34.25
CA ASN A 209 -13.00 42.90 -35.47
C ASN A 209 -11.53 43.29 -35.22
N GLY A 210 -10.60 42.60 -35.91
CA GLY A 210 -9.16 42.64 -35.66
C GLY A 210 -8.39 41.52 -36.40
N THR A 211 -7.44 40.83 -35.74
CA THR A 211 -6.60 39.77 -36.37
C THR A 211 -6.41 38.50 -35.54
N THR A 212 -6.30 37.35 -36.23
CA THR A 212 -5.97 36.04 -35.64
C THR A 212 -4.52 35.99 -35.18
N SER A 213 -4.23 35.95 -33.88
CA SER A 213 -2.95 36.43 -33.35
C SER A 213 -2.62 36.06 -31.90
N TYR A 214 -1.34 36.22 -31.53
CA TYR A 214 -0.94 36.52 -30.16
C TYR A 214 -1.14 38.03 -29.91
N SER A 215 -0.11 38.88 -29.97
CA SER A 215 -0.06 40.17 -29.23
C SER A 215 0.22 39.93 -27.74
N TYR A 216 0.22 40.98 -26.92
CA TYR A 216 0.75 40.94 -25.54
C TYR A 216 0.00 41.83 -24.53
N ILE A 217 -1.10 42.50 -24.93
CA ILE A 217 -1.83 43.65 -24.29
C ILE A 217 -3.22 43.85 -24.99
N PRO A 218 -4.14 44.78 -24.61
CA PRO A 218 -5.53 44.82 -25.12
C PRO A 218 -5.76 45.03 -26.64
N VAL A 219 -6.91 44.54 -27.13
CA VAL A 219 -7.58 44.96 -28.39
C VAL A 219 -9.10 45.13 -28.20
N PRO A 220 -9.80 46.00 -28.95
CA PRO A 220 -11.26 46.18 -28.82
C PRO A 220 -12.06 45.01 -29.43
N VAL A 221 -13.20 44.64 -28.83
CA VAL A 221 -13.95 43.42 -29.17
C VAL A 221 -15.49 43.60 -29.07
N SER A 222 -16.21 43.07 -30.06
CA SER A 222 -17.68 42.96 -30.19
C SER A 222 -18.32 42.06 -29.08
N GLY A 223 -19.66 41.91 -28.98
CA GLY A 223 -20.26 40.84 -28.14
C GLY A 223 -21.54 41.14 -27.34
N ILE A 224 -21.69 40.44 -26.19
CA ILE A 224 -22.79 40.53 -25.19
C ILE A 224 -22.16 40.47 -23.75
N THR A 225 -22.88 40.85 -22.67
CA THR A 225 -22.32 41.77 -21.63
C THR A 225 -22.23 41.38 -20.13
N ASN A 226 -22.95 40.38 -19.61
CA ASN A 226 -23.49 40.45 -18.23
C ASN A 226 -23.30 39.16 -17.39
N ALA A 227 -22.92 39.21 -16.09
CA ALA A 227 -22.35 38.04 -15.39
C ALA A 227 -22.40 37.91 -13.84
N LYS A 228 -23.58 37.84 -13.20
CA LYS A 228 -23.63 37.56 -11.73
C LYS A 228 -23.48 36.06 -11.43
N SER A 229 -22.37 35.47 -11.87
CA SER A 229 -22.06 34.04 -11.80
C SER A 229 -20.55 33.80 -11.73
N VAL A 230 -20.05 33.17 -10.65
CA VAL A 230 -18.62 32.86 -10.50
C VAL A 230 -18.23 31.49 -11.06
N SER A 231 -17.20 31.48 -11.92
CA SER A 231 -16.71 30.30 -12.64
C SER A 231 -17.71 29.76 -13.68
N ALA A 232 -17.56 28.49 -14.09
CA ALA A 232 -18.39 27.70 -14.99
C ALA A 232 -18.09 27.75 -16.50
N GLY A 233 -17.84 26.56 -17.05
CA GLY A 233 -18.08 26.11 -18.43
C GLY A 233 -17.32 26.68 -19.63
N GLY A 234 -17.34 25.86 -20.69
CA GLY A 234 -16.40 25.86 -21.81
C GLY A 234 -15.70 24.49 -21.92
N GLY A 235 -14.62 24.31 -22.69
CA GLY A 235 -13.74 25.31 -23.31
C GLY A 235 -14.18 25.94 -24.65
N TYR A 236 -15.48 26.06 -24.91
CA TYR A 236 -16.04 26.17 -26.27
C TYR A 236 -16.75 27.48 -26.69
N SER A 237 -17.32 28.28 -25.77
CA SER A 237 -18.20 29.46 -26.01
C SER A 237 -19.62 29.19 -26.54
N CYS A 238 -20.64 29.67 -25.80
CA CYS A 238 -22.06 29.67 -26.23
C CYS A 238 -22.87 30.86 -25.49
N ALA A 239 -24.15 30.77 -25.01
CA ALA A 239 -25.07 31.69 -24.19
C ALA A 239 -26.41 31.26 -23.42
N THR A 240 -26.79 31.18 -22.09
CA THR A 240 -26.46 31.23 -20.61
C THR A 240 -26.16 32.48 -19.71
N LEU A 241 -26.84 33.63 -19.86
CA LEU A 241 -26.81 34.81 -18.94
C LEU A 241 -28.18 35.46 -18.72
N SER A 242 -28.22 36.42 -17.78
CA SER A 242 -29.26 37.41 -17.46
C SER A 242 -30.24 37.83 -18.59
N ASP A 243 -29.97 38.90 -19.33
CA ASP A 243 -30.91 39.57 -20.25
C ASP A 243 -30.18 40.12 -21.50
N GLY A 244 -30.76 40.00 -22.70
CA GLY A 244 -30.09 40.38 -23.95
C GLY A 244 -30.59 39.62 -25.19
N THR A 245 -29.68 38.89 -25.86
CA THR A 245 -29.98 37.99 -26.98
C THR A 245 -28.96 36.84 -27.04
N VAL A 246 -29.22 35.80 -27.84
CA VAL A 246 -28.77 34.41 -27.55
C VAL A 246 -27.97 33.79 -28.72
N LYS A 247 -28.44 32.68 -29.31
CA LYS A 247 -28.15 32.12 -30.64
C LYS A 247 -26.72 31.60 -30.92
N CYS A 248 -26.50 30.28 -30.76
CA CYS A 248 -25.31 29.53 -31.24
C CYS A 248 -25.36 29.41 -32.78
N TRP A 249 -24.20 29.41 -33.44
CA TRP A 249 -23.99 29.99 -34.78
C TRP A 249 -23.34 28.94 -35.73
N GLY A 250 -22.41 29.30 -36.63
CA GLY A 250 -21.59 28.27 -37.29
C GLY A 250 -20.55 28.64 -38.36
N GLN A 251 -19.45 27.88 -38.38
CA GLN A 251 -18.52 27.61 -39.50
C GLN A 251 -17.74 26.27 -39.22
N ASN A 252 -16.48 26.12 -39.64
CA ASN A 252 -15.66 24.88 -39.56
C ASN A 252 -14.20 25.21 -39.11
N MET A 253 -13.33 24.30 -38.62
CA MET A 253 -13.45 22.83 -38.54
C MET A 253 -12.86 22.13 -37.27
N TYR A 254 -12.09 22.78 -36.37
CA TYR A 254 -11.44 22.08 -35.21
C TYR A 254 -11.20 22.96 -33.96
N GLY A 255 -11.68 22.57 -32.77
CA GLY A 255 -11.60 23.28 -31.47
C GLY A 255 -12.81 23.01 -30.55
N GLY A 256 -13.75 23.96 -30.39
CA GLY A 256 -15.18 23.81 -30.02
C GLY A 256 -16.09 24.54 -31.03
N LEU A 257 -17.16 23.97 -31.64
CA LEU A 257 -18.27 23.25 -30.99
C LEU A 257 -18.72 21.88 -31.60
N GLY A 258 -18.35 21.50 -32.82
CA GLY A 258 -18.21 20.07 -33.23
C GLY A 258 -19.43 19.16 -33.17
N ASP A 259 -20.59 19.66 -33.58
CA ASP A 259 -21.92 19.07 -33.42
C ASP A 259 -22.27 17.85 -34.30
N GLY A 260 -21.28 17.01 -34.64
CA GLY A 260 -21.49 15.60 -34.99
C GLY A 260 -21.48 15.19 -36.46
N THR A 261 -21.52 16.12 -37.42
CA THR A 261 -21.31 15.85 -38.86
C THR A 261 -20.27 16.80 -39.45
N THR A 262 -20.24 17.08 -40.76
CA THR A 262 -19.49 18.21 -41.35
C THR A 262 -20.26 18.83 -42.52
N THR A 263 -20.40 20.16 -42.55
CA THR A 263 -21.09 20.92 -43.60
C THR A 263 -20.74 22.42 -43.51
N ASN A 264 -20.87 23.14 -44.63
CA ASN A 264 -21.11 24.59 -44.58
C ASN A 264 -22.51 24.89 -45.14
N SER A 265 -23.37 25.53 -44.35
CA SER A 265 -24.79 25.73 -44.65
C SER A 265 -25.16 27.20 -44.93
N SER A 266 -26.39 27.43 -45.40
CA SER A 266 -27.03 28.75 -45.49
C SER A 266 -27.82 29.14 -44.24
N VAL A 267 -27.90 28.28 -43.22
CA VAL A 267 -28.48 28.55 -41.89
C VAL A 267 -27.65 27.88 -40.78
N PRO A 268 -27.64 28.40 -39.52
CA PRO A 268 -26.92 27.86 -38.34
C PRO A 268 -27.80 26.98 -37.42
N VAL A 269 -27.28 26.59 -36.24
CA VAL A 269 -27.91 25.68 -35.24
C VAL A 269 -29.16 26.24 -34.54
N ALA A 270 -29.75 25.44 -33.64
CA ALA A 270 -31.01 25.75 -32.95
C ALA A 270 -30.91 25.76 -31.41
N VAL A 271 -30.27 24.74 -30.83
CA VAL A 271 -30.06 24.45 -29.39
C VAL A 271 -31.36 24.27 -28.58
N SER A 272 -31.36 23.44 -27.53
CA SER A 272 -32.57 23.06 -26.77
C SER A 272 -32.31 22.54 -25.35
N GLY A 273 -33.35 22.57 -24.52
CA GLY A 273 -33.53 21.69 -23.35
C GLY A 273 -32.79 22.08 -22.06
N ILE A 274 -31.46 22.08 -22.07
CA ILE A 274 -30.69 21.95 -20.82
C ILE A 274 -30.36 23.32 -20.21
N THR A 275 -31.15 23.77 -19.23
CA THR A 275 -31.05 25.16 -18.70
C THR A 275 -31.30 25.28 -17.19
N ASN A 276 -30.33 25.85 -16.47
CA ASN A 276 -30.45 26.64 -15.23
C ASN A 276 -29.10 27.33 -14.98
N ALA A 277 -28.94 28.05 -13.87
CA ALA A 277 -27.63 28.35 -13.27
C ALA A 277 -27.77 28.76 -11.78
N VAL A 278 -26.98 28.13 -10.88
CA VAL A 278 -26.72 28.51 -9.46
C VAL A 278 -25.32 28.09 -8.95
N SER A 279 -24.73 26.97 -9.40
CA SER A 279 -23.53 26.32 -8.81
C SER A 279 -22.96 25.20 -9.69
N VAL A 280 -21.63 25.11 -9.83
CA VAL A 280 -20.90 24.34 -10.87
C VAL A 280 -19.57 23.71 -10.34
N SER A 281 -19.10 22.58 -10.90
CA SER A 281 -17.90 21.83 -10.44
C SER A 281 -16.63 22.05 -11.26
N ALA A 282 -15.46 22.05 -10.61
CA ALA A 282 -14.14 22.24 -11.23
C ALA A 282 -13.47 20.92 -11.68
N GLY A 283 -12.35 20.99 -12.42
CA GLY A 283 -11.40 19.88 -12.58
C GLY A 283 -11.01 19.46 -14.00
N SER A 284 -10.44 20.34 -14.82
CA SER A 284 -9.86 20.09 -16.17
C SER A 284 -10.74 19.65 -17.34
N ARG A 285 -11.58 18.60 -17.23
CA ARG A 285 -12.49 18.17 -18.34
C ARG A 285 -13.80 17.46 -17.94
N HIS A 286 -14.19 17.33 -16.66
CA HIS A 286 -15.17 16.31 -16.22
C HIS A 286 -15.92 16.49 -14.88
N SER A 287 -17.26 16.37 -14.97
CA SER A 287 -18.33 16.10 -13.99
C SER A 287 -19.03 17.35 -13.39
N CYS A 288 -19.94 17.22 -12.42
CA CYS A 288 -20.86 18.27 -11.91
C CYS A 288 -21.39 17.90 -10.50
N ALA A 289 -21.92 18.77 -9.65
CA ALA A 289 -22.95 19.83 -9.72
C ALA A 289 -24.41 19.30 -9.76
N ALA A 290 -25.41 20.14 -10.10
CA ALA A 290 -26.85 19.84 -10.11
C ALA A 290 -27.68 20.82 -10.98
N LEU A 291 -29.02 20.78 -10.92
CA LEU A 291 -30.10 21.53 -11.64
C LEU A 291 -31.01 22.29 -10.65
N SER A 292 -32.17 22.77 -11.11
CA SER A 292 -33.26 23.25 -10.25
C SER A 292 -34.42 22.26 -10.18
N ASP A 293 -34.59 21.41 -11.20
CA ASP A 293 -35.67 20.43 -11.35
C ASP A 293 -35.22 19.11 -12.01
N GLY A 294 -36.09 18.09 -11.99
CA GLY A 294 -35.81 16.66 -12.09
C GLY A 294 -35.07 16.09 -13.30
N SER A 295 -33.85 15.56 -13.12
CA SER A 295 -33.28 14.38 -13.81
C SER A 295 -31.87 14.01 -13.27
N ALA A 296 -30.92 13.61 -14.13
CA ALA A 296 -29.63 13.02 -13.77
C ALA A 296 -28.57 13.31 -14.87
N ARG A 297 -27.65 14.31 -14.74
CA ARG A 297 -26.64 14.70 -15.78
C ARG A 297 -25.41 15.55 -15.27
N CYS A 298 -24.12 15.37 -15.69
CA CYS A 298 -22.89 16.17 -15.26
C CYS A 298 -21.59 16.33 -16.18
N TRP A 299 -21.19 17.44 -16.88
CA TRP A 299 -20.29 17.33 -18.11
C TRP A 299 -18.84 16.88 -17.94
N GLY A 300 -18.40 15.90 -18.75
CA GLY A 300 -17.05 15.82 -19.30
C GLY A 300 -16.92 15.15 -20.68
N ALA A 301 -15.70 15.14 -21.22
CA ALA A 301 -15.31 14.53 -22.51
C ALA A 301 -14.08 13.60 -22.34
N ASN A 302 -13.94 12.59 -23.21
CA ASN A 302 -13.74 11.21 -22.73
C ASN A 302 -12.94 10.28 -23.67
N PHE A 303 -11.94 9.59 -23.12
CA PHE A 303 -11.26 8.43 -23.73
C PHE A 303 -10.93 7.33 -22.70
N ASN A 304 -10.88 7.66 -21.42
CA ASN A 304 -10.33 6.83 -20.35
C ASN A 304 -11.34 6.66 -19.19
N GLY A 305 -12.64 6.69 -19.50
CA GLY A 305 -13.67 6.37 -18.53
C GLY A 305 -14.03 7.56 -17.66
N GLU A 306 -14.18 8.72 -18.28
CA GLU A 306 -14.68 9.91 -17.61
C GLU A 306 -16.12 9.75 -17.05
N LEU A 307 -16.78 8.60 -17.24
CA LEU A 307 -17.99 8.15 -16.53
C LEU A 307 -17.90 6.64 -16.18
N GLY A 308 -18.64 6.20 -15.16
CA GLY A 308 -18.49 4.89 -14.48
C GLY A 308 -19.67 3.91 -14.53
N ASP A 309 -20.87 4.32 -14.96
CA ASP A 309 -21.87 3.43 -15.59
C ASP A 309 -22.20 3.85 -17.04
N GLY A 310 -21.27 4.43 -17.81
CA GLY A 310 -19.85 4.10 -17.83
C GLY A 310 -19.44 3.78 -19.26
N THR A 311 -18.83 4.75 -19.93
CA THR A 311 -18.39 4.64 -21.33
C THR A 311 -17.05 5.35 -21.50
N THR A 312 -16.32 4.98 -22.55
CA THR A 312 -15.04 5.59 -22.97
C THR A 312 -15.20 6.45 -24.22
N THR A 313 -16.44 6.87 -24.54
CA THR A 313 -16.78 7.60 -25.78
C THR A 313 -16.85 9.11 -25.54
N ASN A 314 -16.12 9.88 -26.34
CA ASN A 314 -16.19 11.34 -26.39
C ASN A 314 -17.62 11.85 -26.57
N SER A 315 -17.95 12.97 -25.93
CA SER A 315 -19.26 13.61 -26.06
C SER A 315 -19.13 15.11 -26.33
N SER A 316 -19.58 15.52 -27.52
CA SER A 316 -19.67 16.93 -27.92
C SER A 316 -20.89 17.64 -27.34
N VAL A 317 -21.77 16.93 -26.62
CA VAL A 317 -22.85 17.53 -25.83
C VAL A 317 -22.81 16.97 -24.41
N PRO A 318 -23.48 17.60 -23.45
CA PRO A 318 -23.75 16.97 -22.17
C PRO A 318 -24.87 15.90 -22.14
N VAL A 319 -24.61 14.65 -21.67
CA VAL A 319 -25.51 13.47 -21.52
C VAL A 319 -26.20 13.14 -20.13
N ALA A 320 -25.58 12.49 -19.09
CA ALA A 320 -26.31 11.88 -17.93
C ALA A 320 -25.58 11.63 -16.57
N VAL A 321 -26.28 11.15 -15.51
CA VAL A 321 -25.76 10.79 -14.14
C VAL A 321 -26.19 9.40 -13.62
N SER A 322 -27.36 8.88 -14.03
CA SER A 322 -27.88 7.53 -13.65
C SER A 322 -28.24 7.32 -12.16
N GLY A 323 -29.48 7.64 -11.78
CA GLY A 323 -30.12 7.21 -10.51
C GLY A 323 -29.84 8.07 -9.26
N ILE A 324 -30.90 8.46 -8.54
CA ILE A 324 -30.86 9.32 -7.33
C ILE A 324 -31.96 8.87 -6.34
N THR A 325 -31.78 9.10 -5.02
CA THR A 325 -32.87 9.01 -4.03
C THR A 325 -33.44 10.37 -3.59
N ASN A 326 -32.61 11.34 -3.18
CA ASN A 326 -33.06 12.59 -2.56
C ASN A 326 -32.03 13.76 -2.63
N ALA A 327 -31.29 13.86 -3.73
CA ALA A 327 -30.03 14.61 -3.77
C ALA A 327 -30.10 16.12 -4.07
N VAL A 328 -28.97 16.76 -3.81
CA VAL A 328 -28.70 18.19 -3.95
C VAL A 328 -27.66 18.45 -5.05
N SER A 329 -26.62 17.61 -5.17
CA SER A 329 -25.53 17.68 -6.17
C SER A 329 -24.64 16.41 -6.21
N VAL A 330 -23.79 16.27 -7.23
CA VAL A 330 -22.63 15.34 -7.32
C VAL A 330 -21.32 16.16 -7.39
N SER A 331 -20.12 15.55 -7.46
CA SER A 331 -18.90 16.17 -8.02
C SER A 331 -17.69 15.21 -8.04
N ALA A 332 -16.52 15.60 -8.57
CA ALA A 332 -16.19 15.69 -10.00
C ALA A 332 -14.67 15.45 -10.22
N GLY A 333 -14.26 14.96 -11.40
CA GLY A 333 -12.91 14.47 -11.71
C GLY A 333 -12.90 13.34 -12.78
N SER A 334 -11.73 13.01 -13.35
CA SER A 334 -11.56 12.25 -14.61
C SER A 334 -11.76 10.73 -14.60
N ARG A 335 -10.69 9.91 -14.60
CA ARG A 335 -10.61 8.63 -15.34
C ARG A 335 -11.27 7.43 -14.66
N TYR A 336 -12.27 7.74 -13.85
CA TYR A 336 -13.37 6.92 -13.38
C TYR A 336 -14.30 7.86 -12.60
N SER A 337 -15.55 7.44 -12.43
CA SER A 337 -16.45 8.08 -11.49
C SER A 337 -17.04 7.08 -10.52
N CYS A 338 -17.06 7.48 -9.25
CA CYS A 338 -18.06 7.10 -8.26
C CYS A 338 -19.09 8.25 -8.12
N ALA A 339 -19.90 8.29 -7.06
CA ALA A 339 -20.88 9.37 -6.85
C ALA A 339 -21.18 9.70 -5.37
N ALA A 340 -21.85 10.84 -5.16
CA ALA A 340 -22.04 11.49 -3.87
C ALA A 340 -23.25 10.96 -3.07
N LEU A 341 -23.06 10.63 -1.78
CA LEU A 341 -24.05 9.88 -1.00
C LEU A 341 -24.47 10.63 0.29
N SER A 342 -24.60 9.88 1.39
CA SER A 342 -24.79 10.34 2.79
C SER A 342 -24.84 9.11 3.71
N ASP A 343 -23.93 8.16 3.50
CA ASP A 343 -23.92 6.86 4.18
C ASP A 343 -22.55 6.30 4.67
N GLY A 344 -21.40 6.98 4.69
CA GLY A 344 -20.95 8.28 4.16
C GLY A 344 -20.16 8.15 2.85
N SER A 345 -20.45 7.12 2.06
CA SER A 345 -19.50 6.52 1.13
C SER A 345 -19.57 7.07 -0.30
N ALA A 346 -19.09 6.29 -1.27
CA ALA A 346 -19.35 6.44 -2.70
C ALA A 346 -19.59 5.06 -3.34
N ARG A 347 -20.46 4.96 -4.36
CA ARG A 347 -20.67 3.72 -5.15
C ARG A 347 -19.53 3.58 -6.17
N CYS A 348 -18.79 2.47 -6.16
CA CYS A 348 -17.56 2.30 -6.95
C CYS A 348 -17.37 0.83 -7.38
N TRP A 349 -16.81 0.58 -8.58
CA TRP A 349 -16.59 -0.77 -9.11
C TRP A 349 -15.51 -0.80 -10.21
N GLY A 350 -14.33 -1.38 -9.97
CA GLY A 350 -13.36 -1.62 -11.06
C GLY A 350 -11.98 -2.15 -10.70
N VAL A 351 -11.02 -1.24 -10.50
CA VAL A 351 -9.58 -1.40 -10.85
C VAL A 351 -8.65 -0.98 -9.69
N ASN A 352 -7.58 -1.74 -9.46
CA ASN A 352 -6.65 -1.60 -8.30
C ASN A 352 -5.61 -0.47 -8.44
N TYR A 353 -5.29 -0.07 -9.66
CA TYR A 353 -3.96 -0.40 -10.18
C TYR A 353 -2.99 0.80 -10.27
N PHE A 354 -3.00 1.68 -9.27
CA PHE A 354 -1.86 2.48 -8.73
C PHE A 354 -2.17 2.57 -7.24
N GLY A 355 -3.32 3.20 -6.94
CA GLY A 355 -4.38 2.54 -6.20
C GLY A 355 -5.12 3.41 -5.19
N GLN A 356 -6.44 3.28 -5.17
CA GLN A 356 -7.34 3.92 -4.19
C GLN A 356 -7.88 2.87 -3.17
N LEU A 357 -7.05 1.84 -2.92
CA LEU A 357 -7.31 0.64 -2.14
C LEU A 357 -6.29 0.57 -0.97
N GLY A 358 -5.94 -0.60 -0.41
CA GLY A 358 -4.82 -0.72 0.53
C GLY A 358 -5.01 -1.72 1.67
N ASP A 359 -5.10 -3.00 1.35
CA ASP A 359 -5.16 -4.12 2.32
C ASP A 359 -4.72 -5.50 1.76
N GLY A 360 -4.25 -5.56 0.51
CA GLY A 360 -4.06 -6.81 -0.24
C GLY A 360 -5.08 -7.06 -1.36
N THR A 361 -6.08 -6.19 -1.54
CA THR A 361 -7.08 -6.27 -2.63
C THR A 361 -6.49 -6.11 -4.03
N THR A 362 -6.16 -7.25 -4.66
CA THR A 362 -5.46 -7.36 -5.96
C THR A 362 -6.14 -8.32 -6.96
N THR A 363 -7.44 -8.59 -6.78
CA THR A 363 -8.31 -9.38 -7.69
C THR A 363 -9.75 -8.83 -7.60
N ASP A 364 -10.60 -9.04 -8.61
CA ASP A 364 -11.91 -8.37 -8.71
C ASP A 364 -12.83 -8.57 -7.49
N SER A 365 -13.54 -7.49 -7.11
CA SER A 365 -14.41 -7.44 -5.92
C SER A 365 -15.61 -8.38 -5.96
N SER A 366 -16.48 -8.32 -6.97
CA SER A 366 -16.64 -7.27 -7.99
C SER A 366 -17.29 -5.97 -7.47
N VAL A 367 -17.67 -5.95 -6.18
CA VAL A 367 -18.71 -5.07 -5.63
C VAL A 367 -18.20 -3.97 -4.66
N PRO A 368 -18.99 -2.92 -4.36
CA PRO A 368 -18.62 -1.90 -3.38
C PRO A 368 -18.44 -2.48 -1.96
N VAL A 369 -17.20 -2.60 -1.52
CA VAL A 369 -16.76 -3.02 -0.17
C VAL A 369 -17.01 -1.91 0.89
N PRO A 370 -16.73 -2.16 2.20
CA PRO A 370 -16.60 -1.09 3.20
C PRO A 370 -15.39 -0.16 2.94
N VAL A 371 -15.34 1.00 3.61
CA VAL A 371 -14.25 2.01 3.49
C VAL A 371 -14.19 2.90 4.74
N SER A 372 -13.06 3.58 4.99
CA SER A 372 -12.81 4.32 6.24
C SER A 372 -12.33 5.76 6.06
N GLY A 373 -12.37 6.38 4.86
CA GLY A 373 -12.12 7.82 4.69
C GLY A 373 -13.27 8.72 5.16
N ILE A 374 -14.42 8.17 5.64
CA ILE A 374 -15.80 8.64 5.37
C ILE A 374 -16.70 9.21 6.51
N THR A 375 -17.48 10.26 6.20
CA THR A 375 -18.86 10.66 6.63
C THR A 375 -19.48 11.69 5.62
N ASN A 376 -19.39 13.03 5.81
CA ASN A 376 -19.83 14.11 4.86
C ASN A 376 -18.67 15.15 4.51
N ALA A 377 -18.76 16.34 3.85
CA ALA A 377 -17.62 17.34 3.66
C ALA A 377 -17.90 18.73 2.94
N VAL A 378 -16.99 19.74 2.98
CA VAL A 378 -17.22 21.15 2.46
C VAL A 378 -17.36 21.29 0.93
N SER A 379 -18.62 21.20 0.47
CA SER A 379 -19.09 21.52 -0.88
C SER A 379 -18.68 20.49 -1.95
N VAL A 380 -19.65 19.73 -2.49
CA VAL A 380 -19.40 18.46 -3.22
C VAL A 380 -18.26 18.57 -4.20
N SER A 381 -17.28 17.69 -4.05
CA SER A 381 -15.97 17.70 -4.67
C SER A 381 -15.44 16.26 -4.75
N ALA A 382 -14.46 16.04 -5.62
CA ALA A 382 -13.70 14.80 -5.70
C ALA A 382 -12.28 15.07 -6.24
N GLY A 383 -11.47 14.03 -6.44
CA GLY A 383 -10.00 14.10 -6.36
C GLY A 383 -9.21 13.56 -7.56
N ALA A 384 -8.23 12.70 -7.29
CA ALA A 384 -7.12 12.34 -8.19
C ALA A 384 -6.89 10.81 -8.32
N ASN A 385 -5.73 10.38 -8.84
CA ASN A 385 -5.15 9.05 -8.57
C ASN A 385 -4.65 8.93 -7.11
N HIS A 386 -5.25 9.70 -6.21
CA HIS A 386 -4.79 10.13 -4.89
C HIS A 386 -5.98 10.79 -4.15
N THR A 387 -5.97 10.88 -2.81
CA THR A 387 -7.03 11.63 -2.08
C THR A 387 -6.55 12.30 -0.77
N CYS A 388 -5.39 12.96 -0.80
CA CYS A 388 -4.78 13.67 0.34
C CYS A 388 -5.11 15.17 0.38
N ALA A 389 -6.38 15.60 0.39
CA ALA A 389 -6.70 17.04 0.44
C ALA A 389 -6.83 17.60 1.85
N ALA A 390 -6.86 18.93 1.98
CA ALA A 390 -7.20 19.60 3.23
C ALA A 390 -8.65 19.31 3.64
N LEU A 391 -8.94 19.48 4.92
CA LEU A 391 -10.17 19.03 5.57
C LEU A 391 -10.77 20.16 6.47
N THR A 392 -12.00 20.06 7.05
CA THR A 392 -12.66 21.13 7.85
C THR A 392 -11.85 21.62 9.06
N ASP A 393 -10.82 20.85 9.47
CA ASP A 393 -9.98 21.05 10.66
C ASP A 393 -8.45 20.72 10.44
N GLY A 394 -7.82 19.71 11.09
CA GLY A 394 -6.35 19.58 11.31
C GLY A 394 -5.50 18.34 10.89
N THR A 395 -5.37 17.21 11.66
CA THR A 395 -4.33 16.09 11.66
C THR A 395 -3.84 15.45 10.32
N VAL A 396 -3.83 14.10 10.13
CA VAL A 396 -3.67 13.33 8.84
C VAL A 396 -3.74 11.81 9.01
N LYS A 397 -4.06 11.13 7.89
CA LYS A 397 -3.70 9.75 7.42
C LYS A 397 -3.56 9.85 5.88
N CYS A 398 -2.78 9.07 5.10
CA CYS A 398 -2.69 9.22 3.61
C CYS A 398 -2.11 8.02 2.77
N TRP A 399 -2.59 7.77 1.51
CA TRP A 399 -1.94 7.08 0.31
C TRP A 399 -1.93 7.63 -1.33
N GLY A 400 -0.93 6.65 -1.68
CA GLY A 400 -0.22 6.08 -2.93
C GLY A 400 0.97 6.71 -3.78
N TYR A 401 0.98 7.96 -4.31
CA TYR A 401 1.93 8.63 -5.25
C TYR A 401 2.00 10.20 -5.10
N ASN A 402 2.95 10.91 -5.77
CA ASN A 402 3.50 12.31 -5.57
C ASN A 402 4.94 12.55 -4.95
N ASN A 403 6.02 11.88 -5.40
CA ASN A 403 7.31 11.66 -4.68
C ASN A 403 7.86 12.82 -3.82
N PHE A 404 7.83 14.04 -4.35
CA PHE A 404 8.85 15.05 -4.12
C PHE A 404 8.94 15.63 -2.69
N GLY A 405 7.90 15.49 -1.85
CA GLY A 405 7.85 16.07 -0.50
C GLY A 405 6.48 16.56 -0.03
N GLN A 406 6.44 17.70 0.67
CA GLN A 406 5.28 18.36 1.32
C GLN A 406 4.53 17.53 2.39
N LEU A 407 4.93 16.26 2.59
CA LEU A 407 4.75 15.46 3.80
C LEU A 407 5.06 16.30 5.06
N GLY A 408 4.56 15.90 6.24
CA GLY A 408 5.09 16.31 7.56
C GLY A 408 6.45 15.70 7.89
N ILE A 409 7.29 15.63 6.86
CA ILE A 409 8.68 15.17 6.72
C ILE A 409 9.30 15.91 5.51
N GLY A 410 8.49 16.18 4.48
CA GLY A 410 8.87 16.74 3.18
C GLY A 410 9.82 15.86 2.36
N THR A 411 9.99 14.59 2.75
CA THR A 411 10.99 13.69 2.16
C THR A 411 10.62 13.22 0.76
N THR A 412 11.65 12.87 0.01
CA THR A 412 11.64 11.99 -1.16
C THR A 412 11.26 10.53 -0.81
N PHE A 413 10.50 10.32 0.27
CA PHE A 413 10.24 9.01 0.88
C PHE A 413 8.95 8.99 1.72
N SER A 414 8.14 7.97 1.42
CA SER A 414 7.16 7.27 2.25
C SER A 414 5.77 7.87 2.51
N SER A 415 4.78 6.99 2.69
CA SER A 415 3.31 7.11 2.47
C SER A 415 2.95 6.93 0.97
N THR A 416 2.69 5.74 0.39
CA THR A 416 2.45 4.39 0.94
C THR A 416 1.40 4.38 2.06
N LEU A 417 1.35 3.37 2.92
CA LEU A 417 0.43 3.35 4.06
C LEU A 417 0.97 4.21 5.23
N PRO A 418 0.12 4.95 5.97
CA PRO A 418 0.56 6.07 6.80
C PRO A 418 0.94 5.74 8.25
N VAL A 419 1.83 6.57 8.79
CA VAL A 419 1.99 6.86 10.23
C VAL A 419 1.80 8.38 10.45
N PRO A 420 1.57 8.89 11.69
CA PRO A 420 1.49 10.34 11.94
C PRO A 420 2.82 11.07 11.71
N VAL A 421 2.73 12.39 11.48
CA VAL A 421 3.73 13.25 10.82
C VAL A 421 3.93 14.59 11.60
N SER A 422 3.83 15.79 11.01
CA SER A 422 3.86 17.12 11.68
C SER A 422 3.40 18.27 10.71
N GLY A 423 2.41 19.13 11.03
CA GLY A 423 1.70 19.94 10.01
C GLY A 423 0.53 20.88 10.43
N ILE A 424 -0.50 21.00 9.57
CA ILE A 424 -1.57 22.06 9.38
C ILE A 424 -2.42 22.51 10.62
N THR A 425 -3.42 23.42 10.47
CA THR A 425 -4.48 23.66 11.49
C THR A 425 -5.93 23.81 10.98
N ASN A 426 -6.25 24.63 9.94
CA ASN A 426 -7.65 24.92 9.54
C ASN A 426 -7.83 25.68 8.18
N ALA A 427 -7.76 24.99 7.04
CA ALA A 427 -7.94 25.53 5.68
C ALA A 427 -9.22 26.36 5.40
N VAL A 428 -9.21 27.35 4.48
CA VAL A 428 -10.45 27.99 3.93
C VAL A 428 -10.68 27.95 2.40
N SER A 429 -9.84 27.28 1.59
CA SER A 429 -10.16 26.89 0.20
C SER A 429 -9.17 25.83 -0.35
N VAL A 430 -9.63 25.03 -1.34
CA VAL A 430 -8.91 23.96 -2.09
C VAL A 430 -9.38 23.98 -3.58
N SER A 431 -8.55 23.58 -4.57
CA SER A 431 -8.83 23.61 -6.04
C SER A 431 -7.78 22.77 -6.81
N ALA A 432 -8.08 22.05 -7.91
CA ALA A 432 -7.03 21.25 -8.59
C ALA A 432 -7.17 20.84 -10.08
N SER A 433 -6.02 20.71 -10.74
CA SER A 433 -5.57 19.58 -11.58
C SER A 433 -4.02 19.42 -11.51
N GLU A 434 -3.46 18.23 -11.71
CA GLU A 434 -2.01 17.90 -11.59
C GLU A 434 -1.38 17.87 -10.14
N TYR A 435 -0.40 18.72 -9.76
CA TYR A 435 0.39 18.77 -8.50
C TYR A 435 1.10 20.16 -8.13
N HIS A 436 0.78 20.89 -7.03
CA HIS A 436 1.47 22.16 -6.60
C HIS A 436 1.32 22.62 -5.12
N THR A 437 0.28 23.41 -4.73
CA THR A 437 0.13 24.19 -3.45
C THR A 437 0.95 25.50 -3.33
N CYS A 438 0.37 26.74 -3.18
CA CYS A 438 0.54 27.75 -2.06
C CYS A 438 -0.89 28.03 -1.54
N ALA A 439 -1.00 28.03 -0.21
CA ALA A 439 -2.09 27.57 0.60
C ALA A 439 -2.37 28.52 1.77
N ALA A 440 -3.01 29.67 1.53
CA ALA A 440 -3.29 30.68 2.57
C ALA A 440 -4.15 30.15 3.72
N LEU A 441 -4.85 31.00 4.47
CA LEU A 441 -5.71 30.50 5.54
C LEU A 441 -6.87 31.46 5.74
N SER A 442 -7.50 31.48 6.92
CA SER A 442 -8.36 32.59 7.31
C SER A 442 -7.61 33.93 7.32
N ASP A 443 -6.28 33.92 7.51
CA ASP A 443 -5.34 35.01 7.19
C ASP A 443 -4.30 34.56 6.10
N GLY A 444 -3.01 34.93 6.20
CA GLY A 444 -1.95 34.47 5.29
C GLY A 444 -0.47 34.63 5.73
N SER A 445 0.23 33.51 5.98
CA SER A 445 1.69 33.19 5.87
C SER A 445 1.77 32.01 4.90
N VAL A 446 2.76 31.12 4.79
CA VAL A 446 4.20 31.37 4.89
C VAL A 446 5.09 30.26 5.45
N ARG A 447 5.09 29.07 4.82
CA ARG A 447 6.10 27.99 4.95
C ARG A 447 6.34 27.33 3.58
N CYS A 448 6.27 28.11 2.49
CA CYS A 448 6.75 27.58 1.20
C CYS A 448 8.30 27.46 1.42
N TRP A 449 8.94 26.23 1.32
CA TRP A 449 11.28 24.95 1.45
C TRP A 449 9.96 23.83 -1.19
N GLY A 450 10.55 23.27 -2.32
CA GLY A 450 9.87 22.59 -3.45
C GLY A 450 10.41 22.80 -4.86
N HIS A 451 9.97 23.86 -5.60
CA HIS A 451 10.26 24.29 -7.00
C HIS A 451 11.42 25.31 -7.38
N ASN A 452 11.82 26.42 -6.70
CA ASN A 452 12.85 27.51 -7.03
C ASN A 452 13.62 27.68 -8.39
N GLY A 453 13.23 27.14 -9.54
CA GLY A 453 13.85 27.36 -10.86
C GLY A 453 13.94 28.84 -11.29
N VAL A 454 13.03 29.23 -12.18
CA VAL A 454 13.06 30.44 -13.01
C VAL A 454 11.87 31.46 -12.92
N GLY A 455 10.80 31.23 -12.12
CA GLY A 455 9.78 32.19 -11.66
C GLY A 455 9.10 32.04 -10.25
N GLN A 456 8.81 30.87 -9.63
CA GLN A 456 7.96 30.77 -8.38
C GLN A 456 7.86 29.52 -7.35
N LEU A 457 8.66 29.26 -6.26
CA LEU A 457 8.16 28.60 -4.94
C LEU A 457 7.89 29.27 -3.46
N GLY A 458 8.48 30.33 -2.89
CA GLY A 458 8.03 31.59 -2.20
C GLY A 458 8.92 32.96 -2.19
N ILE A 459 10.27 33.09 -2.39
CA ILE A 459 11.25 34.10 -1.77
C ILE A 459 11.55 35.48 -2.41
N GLY A 460 11.37 35.73 -3.70
CA GLY A 460 11.94 36.94 -4.34
C GLY A 460 13.47 36.98 -4.57
N THR A 461 14.33 36.40 -3.70
CA THR A 461 15.82 36.40 -3.87
C THR A 461 16.45 35.14 -4.43
N THR A 462 17.75 35.20 -4.72
CA THR A 462 18.67 34.05 -4.59
C THR A 462 18.60 33.43 -3.19
N PHE A 463 18.72 32.12 -2.98
CA PHE A 463 18.20 30.97 -3.74
C PHE A 463 17.52 30.00 -2.72
N SER A 464 17.41 28.71 -3.04
CA SER A 464 16.68 27.71 -2.23
C SER A 464 17.22 27.44 -0.82
N SER A 465 16.40 26.73 -0.04
CA SER A 465 16.76 26.06 1.20
C SER A 465 16.33 24.59 1.19
N THR A 466 16.85 23.79 2.12
CA THR A 466 16.41 22.42 2.43
C THR A 466 16.19 22.33 3.93
N LEU A 467 14.94 22.06 4.35
CA LEU A 467 14.39 22.46 5.65
C LEU A 467 14.32 24.01 5.77
N PRO A 468 13.59 24.59 6.76
CA PRO A 468 13.07 25.97 6.64
C PRO A 468 14.10 27.08 6.44
N VAL A 469 13.77 28.01 5.55
CA VAL A 469 13.91 29.47 5.75
C VAL A 469 12.63 30.13 5.24
N PRO A 470 12.13 31.24 5.81
CA PRO A 470 10.83 31.78 5.42
C PRO A 470 11.03 33.29 4.81
N VAL A 471 10.35 34.63 3.39
CA VAL A 471 10.14 36.41 3.07
C VAL A 471 8.85 37.03 2.43
N SER A 472 8.35 36.71 1.22
CA SER A 472 7.56 37.60 0.29
C SER A 472 6.12 38.10 0.64
N GLY A 473 5.90 38.55 1.88
CA GLY A 473 5.03 39.71 2.15
C GLY A 473 3.52 39.54 2.30
N ILE A 474 2.98 38.34 2.59
CA ILE A 474 1.51 38.12 2.71
C ILE A 474 0.87 38.95 3.84
N THR A 475 -0.38 39.41 3.63
CA THR A 475 -1.17 40.25 4.55
C THR A 475 -2.67 39.96 4.65
N ASN A 476 -3.40 39.60 3.58
CA ASN A 476 -4.87 39.74 3.54
C ASN A 476 -5.58 38.84 2.49
N ALA A 477 -5.52 37.53 2.67
CA ALA A 477 -6.19 36.59 1.78
C ALA A 477 -7.73 36.66 1.85
N VAL A 478 -8.44 36.32 0.76
CA VAL A 478 -9.85 35.85 0.83
C VAL A 478 -10.04 34.50 0.19
N SER A 479 -9.85 34.36 -1.11
CA SER A 479 -10.19 33.13 -1.83
C SER A 479 -8.98 32.67 -2.61
N VAL A 480 -8.62 31.42 -2.41
CA VAL A 480 -7.52 30.77 -3.11
C VAL A 480 -8.10 29.67 -4.01
N SER A 481 -7.42 29.51 -5.11
CA SER A 481 -7.44 28.46 -6.10
C SER A 481 -5.97 28.23 -6.43
N ALA A 482 -5.54 26.98 -6.43
CA ALA A 482 -4.31 26.57 -7.06
C ALA A 482 -4.66 25.33 -7.86
N GLY A 483 -5.56 25.54 -8.83
CA GLY A 483 -6.07 24.53 -9.75
C GLY A 483 -4.93 23.79 -10.41
N VAL A 484 -4.40 24.30 -11.52
CA VAL A 484 -3.03 23.94 -11.94
C VAL A 484 -2.11 25.07 -11.47
N ASN A 485 -1.30 25.68 -12.34
CA ASN A 485 -0.27 26.60 -11.88
C ASN A 485 -0.75 28.05 -11.65
N HIS A 486 -1.15 28.84 -12.68
CA HIS A 486 -1.06 30.33 -12.75
C HIS A 486 -1.36 31.24 -11.56
N THR A 487 -2.07 30.85 -10.52
CA THR A 487 -2.22 31.59 -9.25
C THR A 487 -2.35 33.16 -9.24
N CYS A 488 -3.15 33.84 -10.11
CA CYS A 488 -3.63 35.24 -9.92
C CYS A 488 -4.89 35.35 -9.06
N ALA A 489 -5.27 36.55 -8.60
CA ALA A 489 -5.94 36.68 -7.30
C ALA A 489 -7.43 37.03 -7.16
N VAL A 490 -7.87 36.74 -5.93
CA VAL A 490 -9.04 37.25 -5.24
C VAL A 490 -8.57 37.75 -3.87
N LEU A 491 -8.95 38.95 -3.42
CA LEU A 491 -8.32 39.64 -2.28
C LEU A 491 -9.37 40.32 -1.37
N VAL A 492 -9.05 40.66 -0.10
CA VAL A 492 -9.91 41.47 0.78
C VAL A 492 -10.14 42.86 0.15
N GLY A 493 -11.23 43.00 -0.61
CA GLY A 493 -11.47 44.16 -1.46
C GLY A 493 -10.91 44.06 -2.89
N GLY A 494 -10.52 42.88 -3.37
CA GLY A 494 -10.50 42.52 -4.80
C GLY A 494 -9.25 42.69 -5.67
N ALA A 495 -8.10 43.13 -5.14
CA ALA A 495 -6.88 43.37 -5.92
C ALA A 495 -6.26 42.14 -6.64
N VAL A 496 -5.47 42.46 -7.68
CA VAL A 496 -4.58 41.61 -8.49
C VAL A 496 -3.23 42.34 -8.67
N GLN A 497 -2.17 41.67 -9.20
CA GLN A 497 -0.83 42.21 -9.51
C GLN A 497 0.07 41.18 -10.25
N CYS A 498 0.39 40.08 -9.57
CA CYS A 498 0.88 38.78 -10.06
C CYS A 498 2.42 38.60 -10.28
N TRP A 499 3.02 37.50 -9.76
CA TRP A 499 4.48 37.03 -9.89
C TRP A 499 4.21 35.62 -10.58
N GLY A 500 4.56 35.40 -11.86
CA GLY A 500 4.19 34.17 -12.59
C GLY A 500 5.06 33.79 -13.80
N TRP A 501 4.42 33.59 -14.96
CA TRP A 501 4.98 33.33 -16.31
C TRP A 501 3.95 33.72 -17.40
N ASN A 502 4.41 33.83 -18.64
CA ASN A 502 3.84 34.73 -19.62
C ASN A 502 3.54 34.10 -21.01
N ILE A 503 2.33 33.54 -21.19
CA ILE A 503 1.82 33.00 -22.46
C ILE A 503 0.41 33.45 -22.88
N SER A 504 -0.68 32.87 -22.35
CA SER A 504 -1.97 32.78 -23.07
C SER A 504 -2.80 34.07 -23.24
N GLY A 505 -2.26 35.24 -22.92
CA GLY A 505 -2.94 36.53 -23.01
C GLY A 505 -3.39 37.11 -21.67
N GLN A 506 -2.54 37.10 -20.63
CA GLN A 506 -3.00 37.19 -19.24
C GLN A 506 -2.87 38.55 -18.49
N LEU A 507 -1.74 39.30 -18.40
CA LEU A 507 -1.67 40.47 -17.48
C LEU A 507 -1.09 41.85 -17.94
N GLY A 508 0.16 42.31 -17.66
CA GLY A 508 0.38 43.79 -17.70
C GLY A 508 1.71 44.59 -17.53
N ASP A 509 2.94 44.06 -17.47
CA ASP A 509 4.23 44.80 -17.20
C ASP A 509 4.25 46.35 -17.06
N GLY A 510 4.33 47.08 -18.19
CA GLY A 510 4.44 48.53 -18.27
C GLY A 510 5.82 49.15 -18.54
N THR A 511 6.94 48.48 -18.24
CA THR A 511 8.31 48.92 -18.61
C THR A 511 9.23 47.77 -19.01
N THR A 512 8.79 47.04 -20.03
CA THR A 512 9.45 45.95 -20.78
C THR A 512 9.86 44.69 -20.01
N ILE A 513 9.86 44.71 -18.67
CA ILE A 513 10.16 43.57 -17.79
C ILE A 513 8.86 43.05 -17.14
N ASN A 514 8.67 43.12 -15.82
CA ASN A 514 7.44 42.64 -15.15
C ASN A 514 6.78 43.53 -14.05
N SER A 515 6.80 43.23 -12.73
CA SER A 515 5.61 43.44 -11.82
C SER A 515 5.68 44.28 -10.48
N THR A 516 4.75 44.04 -9.54
CA THR A 516 4.65 44.27 -8.07
C THR A 516 4.80 45.65 -7.41
N LEU A 517 5.44 46.65 -8.00
CA LEU A 517 5.53 47.98 -7.36
C LEU A 517 4.15 48.70 -7.40
N PRO A 518 3.64 49.37 -6.35
CA PRO A 518 2.27 49.94 -6.40
C PRO A 518 2.04 51.05 -7.44
N ILE A 519 0.93 50.97 -8.21
CA ILE A 519 0.64 51.87 -9.36
C ILE A 519 -0.85 52.24 -9.69
N PRO A 520 -1.87 52.15 -8.78
CA PRO A 520 -3.32 52.24 -9.06
C PRO A 520 -3.81 52.90 -10.39
N VAL A 521 -4.62 52.15 -11.16
CA VAL A 521 -5.04 52.44 -12.56
C VAL A 521 -6.59 52.45 -12.74
N SER A 522 -7.21 51.43 -13.37
CA SER A 522 -8.59 51.54 -13.94
C SER A 522 -9.52 50.29 -13.85
N GLY A 523 -9.30 49.32 -12.95
CA GLY A 523 -10.24 48.20 -12.74
C GLY A 523 -9.93 46.83 -12.06
N ILE A 524 -9.05 46.57 -11.07
CA ILE A 524 -9.09 45.43 -10.09
C ILE A 524 -8.97 45.82 -8.58
N THR A 525 -10.12 45.92 -7.87
CA THR A 525 -10.35 46.14 -6.40
C THR A 525 -11.86 46.27 -6.00
N ASN A 526 -12.61 45.17 -5.75
CA ASN A 526 -13.83 45.05 -4.90
C ASN A 526 -14.02 43.58 -4.39
N ALA A 527 -14.83 43.28 -3.36
CA ALA A 527 -14.80 41.94 -2.71
C ALA A 527 -15.80 40.88 -3.24
N VAL A 528 -15.31 39.69 -3.68
CA VAL A 528 -16.03 38.43 -4.00
C VAL A 528 -15.11 37.20 -3.68
N SER A 529 -15.56 35.94 -3.82
CA SER A 529 -14.81 34.68 -3.57
C SER A 529 -14.86 33.68 -4.76
N VAL A 530 -14.16 32.52 -4.67
CA VAL A 530 -14.03 31.42 -5.68
C VAL A 530 -13.70 30.04 -5.08
N SER A 531 -13.99 28.98 -5.86
CA SER A 531 -13.16 27.76 -5.99
C SER A 531 -13.24 27.23 -7.43
N ALA A 532 -12.19 26.59 -7.95
CA ALA A 532 -11.86 26.69 -9.38
C ALA A 532 -10.89 25.61 -9.92
N SER A 533 -10.56 25.69 -11.21
CA SER A 533 -9.42 25.00 -11.82
C SER A 533 -8.49 25.92 -12.65
N VAL A 534 -8.61 26.04 -13.99
CA VAL A 534 -7.44 26.43 -14.85
C VAL A 534 -7.56 27.51 -16.00
N TYR A 535 -8.68 27.85 -16.68
CA TYR A 535 -8.86 29.02 -17.59
C TYR A 535 -10.25 29.67 -17.60
N HIS A 536 -10.31 30.86 -18.19
CA HIS A 536 -11.46 31.75 -18.22
C HIS A 536 -11.73 32.27 -16.81
N THR A 537 -10.65 32.64 -16.14
CA THR A 537 -10.55 32.72 -14.69
C THR A 537 -11.13 34.04 -14.16
N CYS A 538 -12.43 34.26 -14.36
CA CYS A 538 -13.20 35.40 -13.85
C CYS A 538 -14.34 34.89 -12.98
N ALA A 539 -15.30 35.75 -12.60
CA ALA A 539 -16.25 35.43 -11.57
C ALA A 539 -17.57 36.15 -11.78
N ALA A 540 -18.44 36.07 -10.76
CA ALA A 540 -19.38 37.13 -10.52
C ALA A 540 -18.56 38.39 -10.24
N LEU A 541 -18.79 39.45 -11.02
CA LEU A 541 -18.47 40.79 -10.55
C LEU A 541 -19.26 40.99 -9.26
N SER A 542 -18.75 41.78 -8.29
CA SER A 542 -19.55 42.22 -7.14
C SER A 542 -20.94 42.70 -7.57
N ASP A 543 -21.00 43.51 -8.62
CA ASP A 543 -22.18 44.08 -9.27
C ASP A 543 -22.60 43.29 -10.55
N GLY A 544 -22.12 42.05 -10.68
CA GLY A 544 -22.39 41.06 -11.74
C GLY A 544 -21.93 41.38 -13.16
N SER A 545 -22.02 42.61 -13.65
CA SER A 545 -21.80 42.89 -15.08
C SER A 545 -20.37 42.51 -15.56
N ALA A 546 -20.25 41.94 -16.76
CA ALA A 546 -19.22 40.92 -17.00
C ALA A 546 -17.91 41.48 -17.53
N ARG A 547 -16.76 41.07 -17.00
CA ARG A 547 -15.43 41.46 -17.49
C ARG A 547 -14.41 40.35 -17.17
N CYS A 548 -13.42 40.13 -18.04
CA CYS A 548 -12.56 38.93 -17.98
C CYS A 548 -11.11 39.24 -18.49
N TRP A 549 -10.26 38.29 -18.97
CA TRP A 549 -8.96 38.46 -19.73
C TRP A 549 -8.16 37.13 -20.03
N GLY A 550 -7.90 36.77 -21.31
CA GLY A 550 -7.08 35.59 -21.74
C GLY A 550 -7.77 34.51 -22.64
N ALA A 551 -6.99 33.54 -23.19
CA ALA A 551 -7.15 32.59 -24.34
C ALA A 551 -8.49 32.04 -24.90
N ASN A 552 -8.40 31.56 -26.16
CA ASN A 552 -9.38 31.86 -27.21
C ASN A 552 -9.54 30.81 -28.33
N GLY A 553 -9.16 29.56 -28.11
CA GLY A 553 -8.99 28.55 -29.18
C GLY A 553 -10.25 28.07 -29.92
N VAL A 554 -11.37 28.79 -29.86
CA VAL A 554 -12.72 28.36 -30.29
C VAL A 554 -13.49 29.51 -30.98
N GLY A 555 -14.83 29.55 -30.94
CA GLY A 555 -15.62 30.52 -31.72
C GLY A 555 -16.86 31.06 -31.01
N GLN A 556 -17.09 32.37 -31.15
CA GLN A 556 -18.20 33.10 -30.52
C GLN A 556 -18.72 34.22 -31.45
N LEU A 557 -17.79 35.04 -31.95
CA LEU A 557 -18.01 36.17 -32.85
C LEU A 557 -17.41 35.89 -34.23
N GLY A 558 -16.08 36.08 -34.39
CA GLY A 558 -15.35 35.79 -35.61
C GLY A 558 -15.18 36.96 -36.58
N ASP A 559 -15.49 38.21 -36.19
CA ASP A 559 -15.32 39.38 -37.07
C ASP A 559 -13.86 39.84 -37.29
N GLY A 560 -12.86 39.13 -36.72
CA GLY A 560 -11.45 39.20 -37.13
C GLY A 560 -10.40 38.86 -36.05
N THR A 561 -10.54 39.34 -34.81
CA THR A 561 -9.59 39.08 -33.71
C THR A 561 -9.84 37.75 -32.99
N THR A 562 -8.73 37.20 -32.56
CA THR A 562 -8.58 36.15 -31.57
C THR A 562 -7.12 36.33 -31.15
N THR A 563 -6.88 37.01 -30.02
CA THR A 563 -5.67 37.82 -29.79
C THR A 563 -5.22 37.76 -28.32
N SER A 564 -4.02 37.23 -28.02
CA SER A 564 -3.36 37.26 -26.69
C SER A 564 -3.31 38.69 -26.13
N SER A 565 -4.30 39.07 -25.32
CA SER A 565 -4.55 40.49 -25.05
C SER A 565 -4.49 40.97 -23.60
N ALA A 566 -4.04 40.15 -22.66
CA ALA A 566 -3.57 40.57 -21.33
C ALA A 566 -4.37 41.72 -20.68
N THR A 567 -3.81 42.94 -20.58
CA THR A 567 -4.49 44.07 -19.92
C THR A 567 -5.82 44.45 -20.60
N PRO A 568 -6.86 44.90 -19.87
CA PRO A 568 -8.22 44.43 -20.19
C PRO A 568 -9.11 45.49 -20.88
N VAL A 569 -9.70 45.23 -22.07
CA VAL A 569 -10.68 46.12 -22.77
C VAL A 569 -11.91 45.46 -23.44
N SER A 570 -12.35 44.28 -22.98
CA SER A 570 -13.76 43.82 -22.94
C SER A 570 -14.25 42.83 -24.03
N VAL A 571 -15.58 42.63 -24.10
CA VAL A 571 -16.42 42.01 -25.14
C VAL A 571 -17.72 42.82 -25.09
N SER A 572 -18.10 43.53 -26.17
CA SER A 572 -19.13 44.61 -26.16
C SER A 572 -20.56 44.14 -25.78
N GLY A 573 -21.58 45.01 -25.87
CA GLY A 573 -22.99 44.62 -25.74
C GLY A 573 -23.91 45.69 -25.12
N ILE A 574 -24.75 45.31 -24.13
CA ILE A 574 -26.05 45.97 -23.91
C ILE A 574 -26.63 45.99 -22.47
N THR A 575 -26.43 45.01 -21.57
CA THR A 575 -27.38 44.77 -20.44
C THR A 575 -26.81 44.32 -19.07
N ASN A 576 -27.70 44.16 -18.07
CA ASN A 576 -27.42 44.02 -16.62
C ASN A 576 -27.38 42.55 -16.11
N ALA A 577 -27.15 42.26 -14.82
CA ALA A 577 -26.64 40.93 -14.43
C ALA A 577 -27.34 40.21 -13.27
N VAL A 578 -28.05 39.10 -13.56
CA VAL A 578 -28.36 38.02 -12.60
C VAL A 578 -27.58 36.71 -12.82
N SER A 579 -27.06 36.42 -14.01
CA SER A 579 -26.31 35.19 -14.30
C SER A 579 -25.34 35.37 -15.50
N VAL A 580 -24.38 34.45 -15.67
CA VAL A 580 -23.65 34.03 -16.89
C VAL A 580 -23.17 32.58 -16.69
N SER A 581 -22.21 32.10 -17.49
CA SER A 581 -21.12 31.25 -17.02
C SER A 581 -19.75 31.87 -17.40
N ALA A 582 -18.70 31.59 -16.65
CA ALA A 582 -17.45 32.37 -16.65
C ALA A 582 -16.23 31.63 -16.07
N GLY A 583 -15.96 30.36 -16.44
CA GLY A 583 -14.87 29.57 -15.85
C GLY A 583 -14.42 28.30 -16.58
N THR A 584 -14.41 28.27 -17.92
CA THR A 584 -13.60 27.32 -18.73
C THR A 584 -13.36 27.81 -20.16
N ASN A 585 -14.25 28.67 -20.68
CA ASN A 585 -14.11 29.53 -21.86
C ASN A 585 -15.42 30.32 -22.05
N HIS A 586 -16.57 29.68 -21.75
CA HIS A 586 -17.83 30.14 -22.27
C HIS A 586 -18.37 31.32 -21.47
N THR A 587 -18.13 32.52 -21.98
CA THR A 587 -18.90 33.71 -21.63
C THR A 587 -20.35 33.54 -22.11
N CYS A 588 -21.09 32.53 -21.62
CA CYS A 588 -22.39 32.21 -22.22
C CYS A 588 -23.30 33.45 -22.03
N ALA A 589 -23.51 34.25 -23.11
CA ALA A 589 -24.17 35.57 -23.07
C ALA A 589 -25.28 35.86 -24.14
N ALA A 590 -26.50 36.29 -23.78
CA ALA A 590 -27.70 35.42 -23.71
C ALA A 590 -29.04 36.12 -23.34
N LEU A 591 -30.05 35.30 -23.01
CA LEU A 591 -31.25 35.53 -22.18
C LEU A 591 -31.34 34.39 -21.13
N SER A 592 -31.92 34.62 -19.95
CA SER A 592 -31.90 33.67 -18.80
C SER A 592 -33.21 32.93 -18.51
N ASP A 593 -34.33 33.44 -19.02
CA ASP A 593 -35.70 32.98 -18.74
C ASP A 593 -35.97 31.51 -19.08
N GLY A 594 -35.31 30.99 -20.11
CA GLY A 594 -35.56 29.69 -20.71
C GLY A 594 -35.28 29.66 -22.22
N THR A 595 -35.29 30.82 -22.89
CA THR A 595 -34.91 30.98 -24.31
C THR A 595 -33.39 30.86 -24.59
N VAL A 596 -32.64 30.25 -23.66
CA VAL A 596 -31.23 29.84 -23.83
C VAL A 596 -31.10 28.91 -25.03
N LYS A 597 -30.19 29.29 -25.94
CA LYS A 597 -29.84 28.58 -27.19
C LYS A 597 -28.33 28.61 -27.46
N CYS A 598 -27.58 28.82 -26.39
CA CYS A 598 -26.17 29.19 -26.29
C CYS A 598 -25.64 30.14 -27.48
N TRP A 599 -24.35 30.29 -27.92
CA TRP A 599 -23.77 31.34 -28.85
C TRP A 599 -22.29 31.13 -29.36
N GLY A 600 -22.02 30.51 -30.54
CA GLY A 600 -20.67 30.13 -30.99
C GLY A 600 -20.53 29.26 -32.25
N TYR A 601 -19.39 28.60 -32.46
CA TYR A 601 -18.79 28.21 -33.77
C TYR A 601 -19.39 27.09 -34.66
N ASN A 602 -20.35 26.25 -34.26
CA ASN A 602 -20.60 24.96 -34.97
C ASN A 602 -19.31 24.10 -35.08
N PHE A 603 -19.03 23.43 -36.21
CA PHE A 603 -18.12 22.29 -36.22
C PHE A 603 -16.66 22.63 -35.90
N TYR A 604 -16.19 22.17 -34.74
CA TYR A 604 -14.86 22.41 -34.20
C TYR A 604 -14.62 21.37 -33.04
N GLY A 605 -15.50 21.25 -32.02
CA GLY A 605 -15.42 20.24 -30.92
C GLY A 605 -16.68 19.91 -30.08
N GLN A 606 -17.14 20.76 -29.15
CA GLN A 606 -18.31 20.51 -28.27
C GLN A 606 -19.34 21.68 -28.13
N LEU A 607 -20.66 21.39 -28.27
CA LEU A 607 -21.82 22.30 -28.40
C LEU A 607 -22.93 22.05 -27.36
N GLY A 608 -24.00 21.34 -27.75
CA GLY A 608 -25.26 21.22 -27.01
C GLY A 608 -26.43 20.65 -27.84
N ASP A 609 -26.47 20.90 -29.16
CA ASP A 609 -27.29 20.18 -30.16
C ASP A 609 -26.40 19.53 -31.24
N GLY A 610 -27.00 18.96 -32.28
CA GLY A 610 -26.33 18.14 -33.30
C GLY A 610 -26.77 18.47 -34.74
N THR A 611 -25.87 18.98 -35.57
CA THR A 611 -26.11 19.32 -37.00
C THR A 611 -24.81 19.12 -37.82
N THR A 612 -24.62 19.82 -38.94
CA THR A 612 -23.56 20.86 -39.04
C THR A 612 -24.08 21.98 -39.94
N THR A 613 -23.89 23.22 -39.52
CA THR A 613 -24.62 24.41 -40.01
C THR A 613 -23.77 25.69 -39.91
N SER A 614 -24.16 26.80 -40.55
CA SER A 614 -23.26 27.96 -40.73
C SER A 614 -23.93 29.33 -40.89
N SER A 615 -23.16 30.39 -40.67
CA SER A 615 -23.60 31.78 -40.45
C SER A 615 -23.68 32.61 -41.74
N SER A 616 -24.76 33.30 -42.12
CA SER A 616 -26.17 33.29 -41.66
C SER A 616 -26.46 33.64 -40.18
N ALA A 617 -27.74 33.55 -39.77
CA ALA A 617 -28.20 33.85 -38.41
C ALA A 617 -29.19 32.79 -37.87
N PRO A 618 -29.18 32.45 -36.55
CA PRO A 618 -29.72 31.17 -36.06
C PRO A 618 -31.19 31.19 -35.64
N VAL A 619 -31.77 29.99 -35.52
CA VAL A 619 -33.20 29.77 -35.29
C VAL A 619 -33.57 29.69 -33.80
N THR A 620 -34.76 29.17 -33.44
CA THR A 620 -35.27 29.16 -32.06
C THR A 620 -35.89 27.82 -31.64
N VAL A 621 -35.37 27.25 -30.55
CA VAL A 621 -36.12 26.41 -29.60
C VAL A 621 -35.94 27.01 -28.19
N SER A 622 -36.07 26.24 -27.09
CA SER A 622 -35.89 26.72 -25.70
C SER A 622 -35.53 25.58 -24.75
N GLY A 623 -35.24 25.93 -23.49
CA GLY A 623 -34.90 25.05 -22.38
C GLY A 623 -36.06 24.55 -21.53
N ILE A 624 -35.83 24.45 -20.22
CA ILE A 624 -36.80 24.01 -19.20
C ILE A 624 -37.08 25.13 -18.19
N SER A 625 -36.04 25.61 -17.49
CA SER A 625 -36.17 26.64 -16.44
C SER A 625 -34.94 27.57 -16.35
N ALA A 626 -35.02 28.59 -15.49
CA ALA A 626 -34.22 29.83 -15.61
C ALA A 626 -32.83 29.84 -14.92
N ALA A 627 -31.99 30.83 -15.26
CA ALA A 627 -30.62 30.98 -14.77
C ALA A 627 -30.44 32.24 -13.87
N ILE A 628 -30.00 32.06 -12.61
CA ILE A 628 -30.08 33.11 -11.56
C ILE A 628 -28.80 33.33 -10.73
N SER A 629 -27.78 32.47 -10.87
CA SER A 629 -26.42 32.68 -10.34
C SER A 629 -25.45 31.67 -10.96
N VAL A 630 -24.19 31.66 -10.57
CA VAL A 630 -23.36 30.44 -10.61
C VAL A 630 -22.26 30.55 -9.55
N SER A 631 -21.79 29.41 -9.07
CA SER A 631 -20.92 29.30 -7.89
C SER A 631 -19.91 28.17 -8.10
N ALA A 632 -18.61 28.52 -8.14
CA ALA A 632 -17.49 27.62 -8.42
C ALA A 632 -17.50 26.92 -9.80
N GLY A 633 -16.37 26.31 -10.17
CA GLY A 633 -16.30 25.26 -11.20
C GLY A 633 -16.09 25.60 -12.69
N GLU A 634 -16.45 24.64 -13.54
CA GLU A 634 -15.93 24.39 -14.88
C GLU A 634 -16.97 23.63 -15.76
N PHE A 635 -16.62 23.32 -17.02
CA PHE A 635 -17.30 22.48 -18.03
C PHE A 635 -18.71 22.88 -18.51
N HIS A 636 -19.61 23.33 -17.62
CA HIS A 636 -21.05 23.37 -17.84
C HIS A 636 -21.74 24.65 -17.31
N SER A 637 -23.08 24.67 -17.20
CA SER A 637 -23.87 25.80 -16.67
C SER A 637 -25.00 25.27 -15.77
N CYS A 638 -24.75 25.14 -14.48
CA CYS A 638 -25.54 24.28 -13.59
C CYS A 638 -25.87 24.92 -12.23
N ALA A 639 -26.66 24.24 -11.40
CA ALA A 639 -27.29 24.70 -10.16
C ALA A 639 -27.22 23.67 -9.01
N VAL A 640 -28.14 23.75 -8.05
CA VAL A 640 -28.26 22.91 -6.84
C VAL A 640 -29.76 22.69 -6.57
N LEU A 641 -30.16 21.45 -6.27
CA LEU A 641 -31.56 21.01 -6.50
C LEU A 641 -32.61 21.55 -5.54
N THR A 642 -33.86 21.59 -6.03
CA THR A 642 -35.07 21.83 -5.23
C THR A 642 -35.95 20.58 -5.05
N ASP A 643 -35.75 19.51 -5.83
CA ASP A 643 -36.67 18.35 -5.91
C ASP A 643 -36.05 16.98 -5.60
N GLY A 644 -34.81 16.92 -5.13
CA GLY A 644 -34.16 15.67 -4.71
C GLY A 644 -33.52 14.85 -5.84
N THR A 645 -33.10 15.49 -6.94
CA THR A 645 -32.49 14.85 -8.13
C THR A 645 -31.08 15.41 -8.42
N VAL A 646 -30.50 15.14 -9.61
CA VAL A 646 -29.23 15.76 -10.08
C VAL A 646 -29.26 16.01 -11.60
N LYS A 647 -30.22 16.80 -12.12
CA LYS A 647 -30.11 17.27 -13.52
C LYS A 647 -28.83 18.11 -13.68
N CYS A 648 -28.14 18.06 -14.81
CA CYS A 648 -27.14 19.06 -15.28
C CYS A 648 -26.60 18.63 -16.65
N TRP A 649 -25.37 18.12 -16.77
CA TRP A 649 -24.69 17.89 -18.05
C TRP A 649 -24.40 16.40 -18.53
N ASN A 650 -23.21 15.71 -18.39
CA ASN A 650 -22.85 14.37 -19.01
C ASN A 650 -22.52 13.04 -18.22
N LEU A 651 -21.87 13.00 -17.05
CA LEU A 651 -21.14 11.83 -16.53
C LEU A 651 -21.82 11.12 -15.34
N GLN A 652 -21.77 9.78 -15.32
CA GLN A 652 -22.76 8.92 -14.64
C GLN A 652 -22.21 7.69 -13.91
N VAL A 653 -22.91 7.28 -12.84
CA VAL A 653 -22.62 6.09 -12.01
C VAL A 653 -23.90 5.41 -11.46
N SER A 654 -24.77 6.01 -10.64
CA SER A 654 -24.47 6.85 -9.47
C SER A 654 -25.25 6.46 -8.21
N GLY A 655 -26.57 6.38 -8.25
CA GLY A 655 -27.38 6.10 -7.06
C GLY A 655 -27.15 7.14 -5.95
N VAL A 656 -27.14 8.42 -6.32
CA VAL A 656 -26.83 9.58 -5.45
C VAL A 656 -27.80 9.64 -4.27
N ASN A 657 -27.31 9.81 -3.03
CA ASN A 657 -28.21 9.99 -1.88
C ASN A 657 -28.60 11.46 -1.69
N THR A 658 -27.68 12.29 -1.18
CA THR A 658 -27.98 13.61 -0.62
C THR A 658 -26.99 14.68 -1.09
N ALA A 659 -25.78 14.74 -0.51
CA ALA A 659 -24.75 15.76 -0.78
C ALA A 659 -25.15 17.24 -0.52
N THR A 660 -24.20 18.18 -0.71
CA THR A 660 -24.38 19.63 -0.43
C THR A 660 -23.42 20.53 -1.23
N SER A 661 -23.88 21.64 -1.82
CA SER A 661 -23.03 22.68 -2.45
C SER A 661 -22.12 22.12 -3.58
N VAL A 662 -20.95 22.71 -3.90
CA VAL A 662 -20.01 22.23 -4.95
C VAL A 662 -18.57 22.82 -4.92
N SER A 663 -17.58 22.05 -5.39
CA SER A 663 -16.20 22.38 -5.84
C SER A 663 -15.67 21.18 -6.70
N ALA A 664 -14.39 21.03 -7.11
CA ALA A 664 -13.77 19.72 -7.49
C ALA A 664 -12.31 19.72 -8.02
N GLY A 665 -11.69 18.54 -7.94
CA GLY A 665 -10.40 18.13 -8.53
C GLY A 665 -10.57 17.31 -9.82
N SER A 666 -9.52 16.62 -10.27
CA SER A 666 -9.32 16.40 -11.72
C SER A 666 -9.17 14.97 -12.25
N ASP A 667 -9.14 13.91 -11.45
CA ASP A 667 -8.94 12.52 -11.95
C ASP A 667 -9.85 11.45 -11.29
N HIS A 668 -10.82 11.87 -10.47
CA HIS A 668 -11.65 11.00 -9.63
C HIS A 668 -12.95 11.73 -9.31
N THR A 669 -14.12 11.21 -9.72
CA THR A 669 -15.46 11.72 -9.29
C THR A 669 -15.95 10.89 -8.08
N CYS A 670 -16.53 11.52 -7.05
CA CYS A 670 -16.75 10.88 -5.74
C CYS A 670 -17.84 11.60 -4.88
N ALA A 671 -17.55 11.89 -3.60
CA ALA A 671 -18.54 12.23 -2.58
C ALA A 671 -17.99 13.21 -1.51
N VAL A 672 -18.65 14.36 -1.31
CA VAL A 672 -18.35 15.40 -0.28
C VAL A 672 -19.68 16.10 0.07
N LEU A 673 -20.12 16.09 1.32
CA LEU A 673 -21.57 16.06 1.66
C LEU A 673 -22.05 16.91 2.87
N SER A 674 -21.25 17.85 3.39
CA SER A 674 -21.33 18.66 4.64
C SER A 674 -20.07 18.57 5.55
N ASP A 675 -19.90 17.49 6.32
CA ASP A 675 -18.91 17.32 7.41
C ASP A 675 -18.18 15.92 7.46
N SER A 676 -16.85 15.86 7.25
CA SER A 676 -15.96 14.69 7.57
C SER A 676 -15.74 13.40 6.69
N THR A 677 -15.43 13.44 5.37
CA THR A 677 -15.44 12.24 4.46
C THR A 677 -14.44 12.18 3.31
N LEU A 678 -14.17 10.98 2.77
CA LEU A 678 -14.12 10.65 1.33
C LEU A 678 -13.82 9.18 1.00
N ARG A 679 -13.83 8.89 -0.31
CA ARG A 679 -13.48 7.61 -0.93
C ARG A 679 -12.67 7.82 -2.23
N CYS A 680 -12.65 6.80 -3.08
CA CYS A 680 -12.28 6.81 -4.50
C CYS A 680 -12.38 5.35 -5.05
N TRP A 681 -11.76 5.04 -6.20
CA TRP A 681 -11.51 3.68 -6.74
C TRP A 681 -10.36 3.62 -7.75
N GLY A 682 -10.46 4.33 -8.88
CA GLY A 682 -9.87 3.91 -10.16
C GLY A 682 -8.89 4.90 -10.81
N SER A 683 -9.08 5.14 -12.12
CA SER A 683 -8.02 5.51 -13.07
C SER A 683 -7.02 4.34 -13.12
N ASN A 684 -5.72 4.64 -13.14
CA ASN A 684 -4.59 3.84 -12.64
C ASN A 684 -4.38 2.40 -13.16
N TYR A 685 -3.19 2.11 -13.74
CA TYR A 685 -2.93 0.86 -14.50
C TYR A 685 -1.50 0.23 -14.46
N TYR A 686 -0.67 0.46 -13.42
CA TYR A 686 0.65 -0.20 -13.21
C TYR A 686 0.88 -0.83 -11.82
N GLY A 687 0.22 -0.34 -10.76
CA GLY A 687 0.27 -0.85 -9.38
C GLY A 687 1.49 -0.41 -8.54
N GLN A 688 1.24 0.09 -7.33
CA GLN A 688 2.27 0.23 -6.28
C GLN A 688 1.69 0.32 -4.86
N LEU A 689 0.62 1.12 -4.69
CA LEU A 689 -0.14 1.40 -3.46
C LEU A 689 0.68 1.78 -2.21
N GLY A 690 1.34 0.81 -1.61
CA GLY A 690 1.84 0.82 -0.23
C GLY A 690 1.64 -0.51 0.49
N ASP A 691 0.78 -1.38 -0.02
CA ASP A 691 0.66 -2.81 0.35
C ASP A 691 1.31 -3.76 -0.68
N GLY A 692 1.72 -3.24 -1.85
CA GLY A 692 2.32 -4.00 -2.95
C GLY A 692 1.32 -4.56 -3.97
N THR A 693 0.04 -4.21 -3.87
CA THR A 693 -1.00 -4.71 -4.80
C THR A 693 -0.80 -4.22 -6.23
N THR A 694 -0.96 -5.13 -7.18
CA THR A 694 -0.36 -5.06 -8.53
C THR A 694 -1.16 -5.85 -9.59
N THR A 695 -2.47 -6.04 -9.37
CA THR A 695 -3.41 -6.64 -10.33
C THR A 695 -4.83 -6.16 -10.01
N GLU A 696 -5.68 -6.05 -11.04
CA GLU A 696 -6.95 -5.32 -10.98
C GLU A 696 -7.93 -5.83 -9.90
N SER A 697 -8.48 -4.92 -9.10
CA SER A 697 -9.41 -5.20 -8.00
C SER A 697 -10.43 -4.09 -7.86
N SER A 698 -11.68 -4.46 -7.57
CA SER A 698 -12.83 -3.55 -7.61
C SER A 698 -13.13 -2.87 -6.26
N ALA A 699 -12.23 -3.02 -5.29
CA ALA A 699 -12.52 -2.86 -3.88
C ALA A 699 -11.74 -1.72 -3.19
N PRO A 700 -12.23 -0.46 -3.25
CA PRO A 700 -11.71 0.65 -2.44
C PRO A 700 -12.04 0.47 -0.95
N VAL A 701 -11.21 -0.34 -0.29
CA VAL A 701 -11.29 -0.92 1.07
C VAL A 701 -11.19 0.07 2.24
N PRO A 702 -11.31 -0.38 3.52
CA PRO A 702 -11.08 0.35 4.80
C PRO A 702 -9.86 1.29 4.99
N VAL A 703 -9.21 1.81 3.96
CA VAL A 703 -8.23 2.93 4.05
C VAL A 703 -8.92 4.28 4.34
N SER A 704 -8.15 5.28 4.84
CA SER A 704 -8.70 6.32 5.75
C SER A 704 -8.05 7.72 5.71
N GLY A 705 -7.60 8.28 4.57
CA GLY A 705 -6.82 9.53 4.58
C GLY A 705 -7.53 10.84 4.97
N ILE A 706 -8.86 10.79 5.15
CA ILE A 706 -9.75 11.85 4.65
C ILE A 706 -10.94 12.17 5.59
N THR A 707 -10.93 11.63 6.82
CA THR A 707 -12.08 11.57 7.76
C THR A 707 -12.50 12.90 8.40
N ASN A 708 -12.29 14.04 7.72
CA ASN A 708 -12.63 15.40 8.15
C ASN A 708 -13.01 16.33 6.97
N ALA A 709 -13.17 15.87 5.72
CA ALA A 709 -12.91 16.73 4.54
C ALA A 709 -13.64 18.08 4.36
N VAL A 710 -12.94 18.99 3.69
CA VAL A 710 -13.50 20.09 2.91
C VAL A 710 -13.68 19.63 1.46
N HIS A 711 -13.90 20.56 0.53
CA HIS A 711 -13.67 20.38 -0.90
C HIS A 711 -12.29 19.75 -1.10
N VAL A 712 -12.28 18.55 -1.70
CA VAL A 712 -11.11 17.67 -1.84
C VAL A 712 -10.44 17.84 -3.19
N ASP A 713 -10.39 19.07 -3.68
CA ASP A 713 -9.99 19.31 -5.05
C ASP A 713 -8.50 18.96 -5.19
N THR A 714 -8.20 17.73 -5.63
CA THR A 714 -6.86 17.17 -5.86
C THR A 714 -6.66 16.72 -7.30
N GLY A 715 -5.40 16.75 -7.75
CA GLY A 715 -5.08 16.88 -9.16
C GLY A 715 -4.99 15.58 -9.96
N SER A 716 -3.82 15.34 -10.56
CA SER A 716 -3.49 14.08 -11.25
C SER A 716 -3.14 13.04 -10.19
N ALA A 717 -2.24 13.38 -9.27
CA ALA A 717 -1.89 12.51 -8.15
C ALA A 717 -1.46 13.28 -6.88
N HIS A 718 -1.76 14.58 -6.73
CA HIS A 718 -1.26 15.36 -5.58
C HIS A 718 -2.21 16.45 -5.06
N THR A 719 -2.29 16.45 -3.73
CA THR A 719 -2.37 17.52 -2.72
C THR A 719 -1.76 16.92 -1.42
N CYS A 720 -1.84 17.60 -0.28
CA CYS A 720 -1.33 17.10 1.02
C CYS A 720 -2.29 17.35 2.19
N ALA A 721 -2.61 16.36 3.03
CA ALA A 721 -3.89 16.35 3.78
C ALA A 721 -3.87 16.92 5.21
N VAL A 722 -5.02 16.71 5.88
CA VAL A 722 -5.46 17.23 7.18
C VAL A 722 -6.24 16.11 7.93
N LEU A 723 -6.76 16.34 9.14
CA LEU A 723 -7.81 15.64 9.94
C LEU A 723 -8.39 16.57 11.03
N SER A 724 -7.98 16.54 12.34
CA SER A 724 -8.51 17.43 13.42
C SER A 724 -7.58 18.48 14.12
N ASP A 725 -6.35 18.19 14.59
CA ASP A 725 -5.26 19.22 14.73
C ASP A 725 -3.99 18.80 13.98
N GLY A 726 -3.43 19.71 13.16
CA GLY A 726 -2.74 19.33 11.94
C GLY A 726 -1.34 18.77 12.00
N THR A 727 -1.10 17.91 11.00
CA THR A 727 0.01 16.96 11.00
C THR A 727 0.51 16.65 9.57
N VAL A 728 -0.24 16.95 8.50
CA VAL A 728 0.14 16.94 7.04
C VAL A 728 0.91 15.73 6.47
N GLN A 729 0.46 15.24 5.33
CA GLN A 729 1.00 14.06 4.63
C GLN A 729 0.72 14.23 3.13
N CYS A 730 1.27 13.41 2.23
CA CYS A 730 0.93 13.36 0.79
C CYS A 730 1.00 11.90 0.33
N TRP A 731 1.18 11.61 -0.97
CA TRP A 731 1.73 10.31 -1.37
C TRP A 731 3.02 10.34 -2.28
N GLY A 732 3.62 9.22 -2.78
CA GLY A 732 4.90 9.27 -3.58
C GLY A 732 5.22 8.36 -4.81
N LEU A 733 5.01 8.88 -6.04
CA LEU A 733 5.25 8.39 -7.50
C LEU A 733 5.75 9.84 -8.08
N ASN A 734 6.85 9.98 -8.86
CA ASN A 734 7.38 11.13 -9.68
C ASN A 734 7.61 12.55 -9.04
N ASP A 735 8.47 13.51 -9.47
CA ASP A 735 9.77 13.56 -10.20
C ASP A 735 10.50 14.94 -10.10
N ASN A 736 11.39 15.07 -9.10
CA ASN A 736 12.42 16.11 -8.95
C ASN A 736 11.93 17.50 -8.54
N GLY A 737 11.96 17.79 -7.24
CA GLY A 737 11.75 19.13 -6.67
C GLY A 737 10.37 19.30 -6.05
N GLN A 738 9.46 19.90 -6.83
CA GLN A 738 8.06 20.30 -6.57
C GLN A 738 7.65 20.63 -5.13
N LEU A 739 7.73 19.66 -4.22
CA LEU A 739 7.11 19.66 -2.91
C LEU A 739 8.12 19.64 -1.74
N GLY A 740 9.41 19.38 -2.01
CA GLY A 740 10.41 19.14 -0.95
C GLY A 740 11.83 19.54 -1.32
N ILE A 741 12.79 18.67 -0.98
CA ILE A 741 14.23 18.98 -0.99
C ILE A 741 14.89 18.83 -2.37
N GLY A 742 14.33 19.49 -3.39
CA GLY A 742 14.94 19.64 -4.72
C GLY A 742 15.16 18.32 -5.48
N SER A 743 14.41 17.28 -5.14
CA SER A 743 14.67 15.89 -5.58
C SER A 743 13.38 15.04 -5.64
N ALA A 744 13.51 13.76 -5.99
CA ALA A 744 12.45 12.88 -6.47
C ALA A 744 12.19 11.73 -5.49
N GLY A 745 12.69 10.51 -5.77
CA GLY A 745 12.82 9.37 -4.83
C GLY A 745 11.54 8.57 -4.53
N TYR A 746 11.66 7.24 -4.57
CA TYR A 746 10.53 6.32 -4.43
C TYR A 746 10.40 5.74 -3.01
N TYR A 747 9.17 5.37 -2.65
CA TYR A 747 8.69 5.39 -1.26
C TYR A 747 8.79 4.05 -0.50
N THR A 748 8.91 4.13 0.84
CA THR A 748 8.96 2.96 1.75
C THR A 748 8.08 3.18 3.00
N THR A 749 8.60 3.03 4.23
CA THR A 749 7.86 3.25 5.49
C THR A 749 7.99 4.70 6.00
N PRO A 750 6.90 5.40 6.39
CA PRO A 750 6.95 6.80 6.80
C PRO A 750 7.39 7.05 8.24
N VAL A 751 7.70 8.32 8.54
CA VAL A 751 8.25 8.83 9.82
C VAL A 751 7.74 10.27 10.06
N GLN A 752 8.37 11.08 10.92
CA GLN A 752 8.10 12.52 11.13
C GLN A 752 9.33 13.36 10.73
N VAL A 753 9.19 14.68 10.51
CA VAL A 753 10.39 15.55 10.36
C VAL A 753 11.26 15.51 11.61
N SER A 754 12.57 15.52 11.43
CA SER A 754 13.48 16.21 12.35
C SER A 754 13.68 17.64 11.83
N ASP A 755 12.72 18.53 12.10
CA ASP A 755 12.70 19.88 11.52
C ASP A 755 13.73 20.81 12.20
N PHE A 756 14.58 21.45 11.39
CA PHE A 756 15.62 22.38 11.81
C PHE A 756 15.79 23.47 10.75
N VAL A 757 15.69 24.75 11.14
CA VAL A 757 15.92 25.89 10.24
C VAL A 757 17.34 25.80 9.63
N ALA A 758 17.49 26.08 8.33
CA ALA A 758 18.69 25.76 7.55
C ALA A 758 19.89 26.70 7.84
N MET A 759 20.48 26.51 9.01
CA MET A 759 21.36 27.44 9.71
C MET A 759 22.82 27.46 9.19
N THR A 760 23.03 27.63 7.87
CA THR A 760 24.33 27.58 7.14
C THR A 760 25.51 26.98 7.91
N TRP A 761 25.61 25.66 7.81
CA TRP A 761 26.51 24.86 8.64
C TRP A 761 27.90 24.74 8.06
N THR A 762 28.92 24.96 8.88
CA THR A 762 30.33 24.89 8.50
C THR A 762 31.16 24.16 9.56
N SER A 763 32.22 23.45 9.12
CA SER A 763 33.20 22.82 10.00
C SER A 763 34.56 23.50 9.82
N SER A 764 35.22 23.82 10.93
CA SER A 764 36.59 24.35 10.93
C SER A 764 37.64 23.31 10.53
N ASN A 765 37.31 22.02 10.58
CA ASN A 765 38.20 20.92 10.19
C ASN A 765 37.38 19.73 9.64
N PRO A 766 36.99 19.78 8.34
CA PRO A 766 36.20 18.71 7.70
C PRO A 766 36.85 17.33 7.76
N SER A 767 38.18 17.27 7.83
CA SER A 767 38.97 16.04 8.00
C SER A 767 38.80 15.37 9.37
N VAL A 768 38.31 16.09 10.39
CA VAL A 768 37.99 15.56 11.72
C VAL A 768 36.49 15.35 11.89
N ALA A 769 35.67 16.34 11.51
CA ALA A 769 34.22 16.19 11.46
C ALA A 769 33.62 17.02 10.32
N THR A 770 32.73 16.42 9.54
CA THR A 770 31.93 17.13 8.51
C THR A 770 30.58 17.54 9.10
N VAL A 771 29.93 18.54 8.51
CA VAL A 771 28.55 18.90 8.85
C VAL A 771 27.75 19.12 7.57
N ASN A 772 26.51 18.64 7.53
CA ASN A 772 25.63 18.80 6.37
C ASN A 772 24.71 20.04 6.50
N GLY A 773 23.95 20.33 5.45
CA GLY A 773 23.07 21.52 5.38
C GLY A 773 21.96 21.61 6.43
N VAL A 774 21.73 20.56 7.23
CA VAL A 774 20.71 20.51 8.30
C VAL A 774 21.31 20.35 9.70
N GLY A 775 22.63 20.48 9.87
CA GLY A 775 23.29 20.46 11.19
C GLY A 775 23.67 19.10 11.73
N ARG A 776 23.55 18.04 10.92
CA ARG A 776 24.08 16.73 11.28
C ARG A 776 25.60 16.73 11.10
N VAL A 777 26.31 16.58 12.21
CA VAL A 777 27.77 16.50 12.25
C VAL A 777 28.18 15.04 12.22
N SER A 778 29.01 14.64 11.25
CA SER A 778 29.55 13.29 11.12
C SER A 778 31.04 13.27 11.42
N ALA A 779 31.46 12.42 12.36
CA ALA A 779 32.85 12.26 12.77
C ALA A 779 33.67 11.47 11.74
N VAL A 780 34.81 12.03 11.34
CA VAL A 780 35.65 11.52 10.23
C VAL A 780 36.99 10.96 10.71
N ALA A 781 37.66 11.62 11.65
CA ALA A 781 38.93 11.18 12.23
C ALA A 781 39.10 11.73 13.66
N GLY A 782 39.90 11.05 14.49
CA GLY A 782 40.16 11.49 15.86
C GLY A 782 40.80 12.89 15.93
N GLY A 783 40.25 13.77 16.78
CA GLY A 783 40.67 15.17 16.90
C GLY A 783 39.55 16.07 17.43
N THR A 784 39.66 17.38 17.22
CA THR A 784 38.57 18.34 17.48
C THR A 784 38.26 19.19 16.25
N ALA A 785 36.98 19.54 16.09
CA ALA A 785 36.48 20.42 15.04
C ALA A 785 35.43 21.39 15.63
N VAL A 786 35.50 22.66 15.26
CA VAL A 786 34.47 23.64 15.64
C VAL A 786 33.42 23.63 14.55
N ILE A 787 32.18 23.32 14.93
CA ILE A 787 31.03 23.40 14.03
C ILE A 787 30.32 24.71 14.30
N SER A 788 30.09 25.49 13.24
CA SER A 788 29.42 26.78 13.29
C SER A 788 28.15 26.77 12.46
N ALA A 789 27.08 27.32 13.03
CA ALA A 789 25.80 27.55 12.38
C ALA A 789 25.58 29.06 12.22
N GLY A 790 25.21 29.49 11.02
CA GLY A 790 24.97 30.89 10.66
C GLY A 790 23.54 31.16 10.21
N PHE A 791 22.96 32.26 10.67
CA PHE A 791 21.66 32.77 10.21
C PHE A 791 21.70 34.30 10.15
N GLY A 792 21.75 34.85 8.93
CA GLY A 792 21.90 36.29 8.73
C GLY A 792 23.19 36.81 9.37
N SER A 793 23.06 37.81 10.25
CA SER A 793 24.18 38.38 11.02
C SER A 793 24.54 37.60 12.30
N TYR A 794 23.81 36.54 12.62
CA TYR A 794 23.99 35.78 13.86
C TYR A 794 24.71 34.46 13.58
N SER A 795 25.61 34.07 14.47
CA SER A 795 26.26 32.78 14.44
C SER A 795 26.42 32.19 15.83
N ALA A 796 26.40 30.87 15.90
CA ALA A 796 26.78 30.10 17.08
C ALA A 796 27.76 29.00 16.66
N SER A 797 28.65 28.63 17.57
CA SER A 797 29.59 27.54 17.35
C SER A 797 29.74 26.68 18.58
N THR A 798 30.10 25.41 18.37
CA THR A 798 30.36 24.45 19.45
C THR A 798 31.50 23.51 19.04
N THR A 799 32.25 23.00 20.02
CA THR A 799 33.45 22.20 19.75
C THR A 799 33.12 20.71 19.79
N VAL A 800 33.13 20.07 18.63
CA VAL A 800 32.92 18.62 18.53
C VAL A 800 34.25 17.92 18.74
N THR A 801 34.28 17.00 19.71
CA THR A 801 35.47 16.18 20.00
C THR A 801 35.26 14.79 19.42
N VAL A 802 36.13 14.37 18.52
CA VAL A 802 36.09 13.04 17.90
C VAL A 802 37.14 12.14 18.55
N GLN A 803 36.70 11.06 19.18
CA GLN A 803 37.55 10.02 19.76
C GLN A 803 38.04 9.09 18.65
N ALA A 804 39.32 8.69 18.72
CA ALA A 804 39.95 7.83 17.71
C ALA A 804 39.24 6.47 17.58
N SER A 805 39.31 5.88 16.39
CA SER A 805 38.46 4.75 16.00
C SER A 805 38.58 3.52 16.91
N VAL A 806 37.44 3.01 17.36
CA VAL A 806 37.28 1.81 18.19
C VAL A 806 36.23 0.89 17.56
N ALA A 807 36.51 -0.41 17.53
CA ALA A 807 35.57 -1.41 17.01
C ALA A 807 35.28 -2.46 18.09
N ASP A 808 34.04 -2.48 18.59
CA ASP A 808 33.52 -3.45 19.55
C ASP A 808 33.06 -4.70 18.77
N LEU A 809 33.82 -5.79 18.86
CA LEU A 809 33.56 -7.05 18.17
C LEU A 809 32.99 -8.10 19.13
N ALA A 810 31.67 -8.15 19.22
CA ALA A 810 31.00 -9.29 19.83
C ALA A 810 31.08 -10.52 18.90
N VAL A 811 31.41 -11.67 19.47
CA VAL A 811 31.16 -12.97 18.86
C VAL A 811 30.03 -13.68 19.60
N ASN A 812 29.21 -14.42 18.86
CA ASN A 812 28.26 -15.36 19.41
C ASN A 812 28.45 -16.72 18.72
N ILE A 813 28.34 -17.81 19.49
CA ILE A 813 28.37 -19.17 18.98
C ILE A 813 27.11 -19.90 19.45
N SER A 814 26.44 -20.56 18.52
CA SER A 814 25.24 -21.34 18.78
C SER A 814 25.42 -22.77 18.29
N ALA A 815 24.83 -23.71 19.02
CA ALA A 815 24.76 -25.13 18.75
C ALA A 815 23.50 -25.69 19.43
N PRO A 816 23.00 -26.88 19.05
CA PRO A 816 21.94 -27.55 19.79
C PRO A 816 22.31 -27.73 21.27
N ALA A 817 21.36 -27.50 22.18
CA ALA A 817 21.59 -27.64 23.62
C ALA A 817 21.94 -29.08 24.03
N SER A 818 21.38 -30.06 23.31
CA SER A 818 21.72 -31.48 23.44
C SER A 818 21.69 -32.18 22.09
N VAL A 819 22.54 -33.20 21.94
CA VAL A 819 22.53 -34.18 20.84
C VAL A 819 22.76 -35.58 21.40
N PHE A 820 22.50 -36.62 20.62
CA PHE A 820 22.86 -37.99 20.99
C PHE A 820 24.26 -38.36 20.48
N GLN A 821 24.94 -39.27 21.18
CA GLN A 821 26.25 -39.79 20.78
C GLN A 821 26.24 -40.28 19.32
N GLY A 822 27.22 -39.87 18.53
CA GLY A 822 27.34 -40.15 17.11
C GLY A 822 26.70 -39.12 16.18
N GLN A 823 25.90 -38.19 16.69
CA GLN A 823 25.34 -37.09 15.90
C GLN A 823 26.36 -35.97 15.66
N THR A 824 26.19 -35.27 14.53
CA THR A 824 26.98 -34.09 14.17
C THR A 824 26.42 -32.84 14.86
N VAL A 825 27.23 -32.18 15.68
CA VAL A 825 26.95 -30.83 16.18
C VAL A 825 27.36 -29.83 15.11
N ASN A 826 26.38 -29.07 14.62
CA ASN A 826 26.61 -27.93 13.73
C ASN A 826 26.70 -26.67 14.58
N TYR A 827 27.87 -26.05 14.59
CA TYR A 827 28.12 -24.75 15.19
C TYR A 827 27.84 -23.65 14.17
N SER A 828 27.06 -22.65 14.56
CA SER A 828 26.94 -21.39 13.83
C SER A 828 27.56 -20.27 14.66
N VAL A 829 28.59 -19.64 14.11
CA VAL A 829 29.29 -18.50 14.71
C VAL A 829 28.88 -17.24 13.96
N THR A 830 28.48 -16.20 14.69
CA THR A 830 28.24 -14.85 14.17
C THR A 830 29.16 -13.88 14.88
N VAL A 831 29.96 -13.14 14.12
CA VAL A 831 30.71 -11.96 14.58
C VAL A 831 29.92 -10.73 14.19
N THR A 832 29.67 -9.85 15.15
CA THR A 832 28.98 -8.56 14.94
C THR A 832 29.88 -7.44 15.43
N ASN A 833 30.01 -6.40 14.62
CA ASN A 833 30.70 -5.18 15.03
C ASN A 833 29.68 -4.19 15.60
N ASN A 834 29.57 -4.17 16.94
CA ASN A 834 28.73 -3.21 17.65
C ASN A 834 29.39 -1.82 17.74
N GLY A 835 30.67 -1.71 17.36
CA GLY A 835 31.41 -0.46 17.39
C GLY A 835 30.95 0.53 16.30
N PRO A 836 31.19 1.84 16.48
CA PRO A 836 30.88 2.87 15.50
C PRO A 836 31.81 2.83 14.27
N ASN A 837 32.96 2.15 14.38
CA ASN A 837 33.94 2.05 13.30
C ASN A 837 33.86 0.72 12.57
N SER A 838 34.34 0.69 11.32
CA SER A 838 34.58 -0.59 10.65
C SER A 838 35.79 -1.30 11.26
N ALA A 839 35.66 -2.58 11.62
CA ALA A 839 36.78 -3.43 11.97
C ALA A 839 37.49 -3.96 10.71
N THR A 840 38.82 -4.07 10.75
CA THR A 840 39.68 -4.61 9.68
C THR A 840 40.65 -5.65 10.22
N GLY A 841 41.10 -6.56 9.35
CA GLY A 841 41.99 -7.65 9.76
C GLY A 841 41.32 -8.66 10.68
N ILE A 842 40.00 -8.83 10.57
CA ILE A 842 39.22 -9.65 11.50
C ILE A 842 39.67 -11.11 11.42
N THR A 843 40.00 -11.70 12.57
CA THR A 843 40.33 -13.12 12.69
C THR A 843 39.45 -13.81 13.72
N LEU A 844 39.08 -15.05 13.43
CA LEU A 844 38.34 -15.94 14.32
C LEU A 844 39.23 -17.13 14.68
N SER A 845 39.28 -17.47 15.97
CA SER A 845 40.05 -18.59 16.50
C SER A 845 39.20 -19.47 17.43
N GLY A 846 39.63 -20.70 17.66
CA GLY A 846 38.96 -21.68 18.53
C GLY A 846 38.15 -22.76 17.81
N LEU A 847 37.61 -22.48 16.60
CA LEU A 847 36.78 -23.41 15.83
C LEU A 847 37.35 -23.70 14.42
N PRO A 848 38.14 -24.78 14.25
CA PRO A 848 38.71 -25.17 12.97
C PRO A 848 37.65 -25.41 11.89
N GLY A 849 37.90 -24.96 10.66
CA GLY A 849 36.97 -25.09 9.52
C GLY A 849 35.96 -23.94 9.38
N CYS A 850 35.82 -23.06 10.37
CA CYS A 850 34.95 -21.88 10.29
C CYS A 850 35.73 -20.69 9.69
N ALA A 851 35.55 -20.42 8.39
CA ALA A 851 36.17 -19.30 7.70
C ALA A 851 35.18 -18.14 7.52
N LEU A 852 35.52 -16.94 8.02
CA LEU A 852 34.71 -15.74 7.81
C LEU A 852 34.85 -15.23 6.36
N GLY A 853 33.72 -14.86 5.74
CA GLY A 853 33.68 -14.45 4.32
C GLY A 853 34.29 -13.06 4.03
N SER A 854 34.67 -12.30 5.05
CA SER A 854 35.30 -10.98 4.91
C SER A 854 36.28 -10.71 6.06
N SER A 855 37.43 -10.11 5.74
CA SER A 855 38.39 -9.58 6.71
C SER A 855 38.08 -8.15 7.17
N ARG A 856 36.96 -7.57 6.70
CA ARG A 856 36.47 -6.23 7.07
C ARG A 856 34.97 -6.26 7.36
N LEU A 857 34.54 -5.64 8.46
CA LEU A 857 33.14 -5.60 8.90
C LEU A 857 32.74 -4.16 9.27
N ALA A 858 31.73 -3.62 8.61
CA ALA A 858 31.23 -2.27 8.90
C ALA A 858 30.56 -2.20 10.29
N SER A 859 30.35 -0.97 10.79
CA SER A 859 29.57 -0.75 12.02
C SER A 859 28.15 -1.32 11.86
N GLY A 860 27.66 -2.02 12.88
CA GLY A 860 26.37 -2.71 12.89
C GLY A 860 26.26 -3.93 11.96
N ALA A 861 27.30 -4.24 11.18
CA ALA A 861 27.30 -5.39 10.29
C ALA A 861 27.71 -6.66 11.03
N SER A 862 27.19 -7.80 10.58
CA SER A 862 27.55 -9.12 11.03
C SER A 862 28.08 -10.00 9.89
N THR A 863 28.98 -10.92 10.23
CA THR A 863 29.45 -11.98 9.34
C THR A 863 29.44 -13.31 10.09
N SER A 864 29.15 -14.40 9.38
CA SER A 864 28.92 -15.70 9.99
C SER A 864 29.67 -16.81 9.25
N CYS A 865 30.04 -17.85 10.00
CA CYS A 865 30.52 -19.11 9.44
C CYS A 865 29.91 -20.29 10.20
N THR A 866 29.96 -21.47 9.58
CA THR A 866 29.48 -22.73 10.17
C THR A 866 30.56 -23.78 10.14
N ALA A 867 30.65 -24.60 11.19
CA ALA A 867 31.52 -25.77 11.25
C ALA A 867 30.81 -26.94 11.95
N SER A 868 31.25 -28.16 11.66
CA SER A 868 30.56 -29.39 12.06
C SER A 868 31.52 -30.35 12.79
N VAL A 869 31.10 -30.90 13.92
CA VAL A 869 31.89 -31.86 14.73
C VAL A 869 31.04 -33.08 15.07
N ILE A 870 31.57 -34.29 14.83
CA ILE A 870 30.89 -35.55 15.17
C ILE A 870 31.16 -35.90 16.64
N THR A 871 30.09 -36.18 17.41
CA THR A 871 30.19 -36.40 18.86
C THR A 871 30.54 -37.86 19.22
N ALA A 872 31.82 -38.15 19.37
CA ALA A 872 32.30 -39.50 19.66
C ALA A 872 32.00 -39.99 21.11
N THR A 873 31.84 -39.09 22.08
CA THR A 873 31.82 -39.42 23.52
C THR A 873 30.66 -38.73 24.24
N VAL A 874 29.94 -39.49 25.09
CA VAL A 874 28.91 -38.97 26.01
C VAL A 874 29.54 -38.01 27.03
N GLY A 875 28.90 -36.87 27.30
CA GLY A 875 29.44 -35.84 28.19
C GLY A 875 28.97 -34.43 27.80
N THR A 876 29.72 -33.41 28.19
CA THR A 876 29.48 -32.02 27.75
C THR A 876 30.57 -31.59 26.78
N LEU A 877 30.19 -31.25 25.55
CA LEU A 877 31.09 -30.70 24.55
C LEU A 877 31.00 -29.17 24.58
N THR A 878 31.95 -28.53 25.25
CA THR A 878 32.08 -27.06 25.29
C THR A 878 33.00 -26.59 24.18
N GLN A 879 32.49 -25.73 23.31
CA GLN A 879 33.25 -25.08 22.25
C GLN A 879 33.33 -23.59 22.53
N SER A 880 34.55 -23.04 22.54
CA SER A 880 34.81 -21.61 22.69
C SER A 880 35.35 -21.02 21.39
N VAL A 881 35.01 -19.77 21.10
CA VAL A 881 35.55 -18.97 20.00
C VAL A 881 35.98 -17.60 20.48
N LEU A 882 37.04 -17.07 19.89
CA LEU A 882 37.61 -15.75 20.16
C LEU A 882 37.77 -14.99 18.84
N VAL A 883 37.29 -13.74 18.81
CA VAL A 883 37.44 -12.82 17.67
C VAL A 883 38.38 -11.65 18.00
N SER A 884 39.13 -11.18 17.01
CA SER A 884 39.99 -9.99 17.11
C SER A 884 40.06 -9.21 15.80
N ALA A 885 40.51 -7.95 15.85
CA ALA A 885 40.75 -7.07 14.71
C ALA A 885 41.97 -6.16 14.96
N ASN A 886 42.30 -5.31 13.99
CA ASN A 886 43.40 -4.34 14.07
C ASN A 886 43.07 -3.12 14.96
N GLU A 887 41.80 -2.71 14.98
CA GLU A 887 41.31 -1.57 15.74
C GLU A 887 41.17 -1.92 17.24
N PRO A 888 41.41 -0.98 18.17
CA PRO A 888 41.22 -1.24 19.60
C PRO A 888 39.76 -1.56 19.92
N ASP A 889 39.55 -2.67 20.62
CA ASP A 889 38.24 -3.09 21.11
C ASP A 889 37.99 -2.53 22.52
N PRO A 890 36.96 -1.68 22.73
CA PRO A 890 36.67 -1.11 24.04
C PRO A 890 35.96 -2.09 24.99
N ASN A 891 35.48 -3.23 24.48
CA ASN A 891 34.63 -4.19 25.20
C ASN A 891 35.12 -5.63 25.05
N THR A 892 36.43 -5.84 25.26
CA THR A 892 37.14 -7.15 25.21
C THR A 892 36.44 -8.36 25.89
N GLY A 893 35.43 -8.13 26.74
CA GLY A 893 34.62 -9.17 27.38
C GLY A 893 33.58 -9.85 26.47
N ASN A 894 33.19 -9.27 25.33
CA ASN A 894 32.26 -9.89 24.37
C ASN A 894 32.95 -10.57 23.17
N ASN A 895 34.27 -10.41 23.04
CA ASN A 895 35.10 -11.02 22.01
C ASN A 895 35.25 -12.54 22.14
N THR A 896 34.83 -13.10 23.27
CA THR A 896 34.83 -14.55 23.51
C THR A 896 33.40 -15.04 23.77
N ALA A 897 32.98 -16.08 23.05
CA ALA A 897 31.75 -16.79 23.34
C ALA A 897 32.01 -18.29 23.47
N ASN A 898 31.21 -18.95 24.30
CA ASN A 898 31.22 -20.39 24.44
C ASN A 898 29.79 -20.94 24.34
N VAL A 899 29.67 -22.15 23.81
CA VAL A 899 28.43 -22.94 23.85
C VAL A 899 28.78 -24.34 24.31
N SER A 900 27.91 -24.92 25.13
CA SER A 900 28.04 -26.30 25.61
C SER A 900 26.87 -27.12 25.10
N THR A 901 27.17 -28.20 24.38
CA THR A 901 26.18 -29.19 23.95
C THR A 901 26.29 -30.42 24.85
N SER A 902 25.19 -30.83 25.46
CA SER A 902 25.12 -32.11 26.18
C SER A 902 25.00 -33.27 25.20
N VAL A 903 25.99 -34.16 25.18
CA VAL A 903 25.98 -35.40 24.39
C VAL A 903 25.38 -36.50 25.25
N GLN A 904 24.15 -36.91 24.94
CA GLN A 904 23.39 -37.93 25.67
C GLN A 904 23.67 -39.34 25.14
N ALA A 905 23.57 -40.34 26.02
CA ALA A 905 23.66 -41.75 25.66
C ALA A 905 22.41 -42.21 24.88
N LEU A 906 22.60 -43.14 23.93
CA LEU A 906 21.54 -43.68 23.08
C LEU A 906 21.77 -45.17 22.83
N SER A 907 20.75 -45.98 23.11
CA SER A 907 20.73 -47.44 22.90
C SER A 907 19.51 -47.84 22.07
N ASP A 908 19.63 -48.80 21.16
CA ASP A 908 18.55 -49.27 20.27
C ASP A 908 18.30 -50.75 20.59
N LEU A 909 17.20 -51.07 21.27
CA LEU A 909 16.94 -52.39 21.86
C LEU A 909 15.96 -53.22 21.02
N ALA A 910 16.50 -53.89 20.01
CA ALA A 910 15.75 -54.88 19.24
C ALA A 910 15.50 -56.17 20.04
N ILE A 911 14.26 -56.67 20.05
CA ILE A 911 13.89 -57.99 20.56
C ILE A 911 13.36 -58.90 19.44
N ASN A 912 13.64 -60.19 19.55
CA ASN A 912 13.07 -61.24 18.72
C ASN A 912 12.63 -62.43 19.59
N ILE A 913 11.61 -63.17 19.13
CA ILE A 913 11.12 -64.40 19.76
C ILE A 913 10.89 -65.47 18.68
N THR A 914 11.34 -66.69 18.95
CA THR A 914 11.12 -67.87 18.11
C THR A 914 10.59 -69.03 18.95
N ASP A 915 9.96 -70.00 18.30
CA ASP A 915 9.39 -71.19 18.91
C ASP A 915 9.85 -72.49 18.24
N THR A 916 9.90 -73.57 19.00
CA THR A 916 10.19 -74.91 18.46
C THR A 916 9.66 -76.03 19.36
N PRO A 917 9.08 -77.12 18.82
CA PRO A 917 8.68 -77.27 17.42
C PRO A 917 7.42 -76.46 17.06
N ASP A 918 7.30 -76.07 15.80
CA ASP A 918 6.06 -75.56 15.18
C ASP A 918 5.88 -76.26 13.82
N PRO A 919 4.72 -76.89 13.52
CA PRO A 919 3.60 -77.15 14.43
C PRO A 919 3.94 -78.18 15.51
N VAL A 920 3.24 -78.09 16.65
CA VAL A 920 3.34 -79.00 17.79
C VAL A 920 2.07 -79.85 17.96
N LEU A 921 2.19 -81.09 18.44
CA LEU A 921 1.02 -81.92 18.76
C LEU A 921 0.49 -81.59 20.17
N GLN A 922 -0.84 -81.61 20.33
CA GLN A 922 -1.51 -81.42 21.62
C GLN A 922 -0.93 -82.35 22.69
N GLY A 923 -0.44 -81.76 23.80
CA GLY A 923 0.19 -82.46 24.92
C GLY A 923 1.72 -82.48 24.89
N GLN A 924 2.37 -82.07 23.80
CA GLN A 924 3.83 -81.89 23.73
C GLN A 924 4.27 -80.50 24.22
N MET A 925 5.57 -80.32 24.48
CA MET A 925 6.14 -79.04 24.86
C MET A 925 6.58 -78.23 23.63
N VAL A 926 6.25 -76.94 23.61
CA VAL A 926 6.88 -75.92 22.76
C VAL A 926 7.88 -75.11 23.59
N THR A 927 9.03 -74.78 23.01
CA THR A 927 10.08 -73.98 23.63
C THR A 927 10.20 -72.64 22.94
N TYR A 928 9.93 -71.56 23.67
CA TYR A 928 10.15 -70.19 23.23
C TYR A 928 11.58 -69.75 23.54
N THR A 929 12.25 -69.14 22.56
CA THR A 929 13.57 -68.52 22.70
C THR A 929 13.44 -67.03 22.45
N VAL A 930 13.88 -66.20 23.40
CA VAL A 930 13.86 -64.74 23.27
C VAL A 930 15.30 -64.23 23.20
N SER A 931 15.58 -63.32 22.27
CA SER A 931 16.87 -62.65 22.14
C SER A 931 16.69 -61.13 22.09
N VAL A 932 17.47 -60.40 22.89
CA VAL A 932 17.55 -58.93 22.92
C VAL A 932 18.94 -58.51 22.45
N THR A 933 19.02 -57.50 21.58
CA THR A 933 20.27 -56.93 21.06
C THR A 933 20.25 -55.41 21.20
N ASN A 934 21.37 -54.81 21.63
CA ASN A 934 21.54 -53.36 21.61
C ASN A 934 22.31 -52.93 20.35
N ASN A 935 21.62 -52.36 19.36
CA ASN A 935 22.21 -51.84 18.13
C ASN A 935 22.75 -50.40 18.27
N GLY A 936 22.51 -49.74 19.40
CA GLY A 936 22.86 -48.34 19.62
C GLY A 936 24.32 -48.15 20.05
N PRO A 937 24.88 -46.93 19.91
CA PRO A 937 26.28 -46.62 20.20
C PRO A 937 26.62 -46.63 21.70
N SER A 938 25.65 -46.48 22.59
CA SER A 938 25.84 -46.51 24.05
C SER A 938 25.31 -47.80 24.67
N SER A 939 25.83 -48.20 25.82
CA SER A 939 25.30 -49.31 26.61
C SER A 939 23.88 -49.02 27.12
N ALA A 940 22.96 -49.97 26.97
CA ALA A 940 21.66 -49.93 27.61
C ALA A 940 21.77 -50.43 29.06
N THR A 941 21.12 -49.77 30.01
CA THR A 941 21.06 -50.13 31.43
C THR A 941 19.61 -50.28 31.90
N GLY A 942 19.41 -50.97 33.02
CA GLY A 942 18.06 -51.16 33.60
C GLY A 942 17.16 -52.05 32.75
N LEU A 943 17.73 -53.01 32.00
CA LEU A 943 16.96 -53.85 31.10
C LEU A 943 15.86 -54.63 31.82
N THR A 944 14.61 -54.45 31.38
CA THR A 944 13.45 -55.22 31.82
C THR A 944 12.77 -55.88 30.64
N LEU A 945 12.42 -57.16 30.80
CA LEU A 945 11.65 -57.94 29.84
C LEU A 945 10.22 -58.15 30.37
N SER A 946 9.22 -58.04 29.49
CA SER A 946 7.83 -58.38 29.79
C SER A 946 7.24 -59.34 28.76
N GLY A 947 6.11 -59.98 29.10
CA GLY A 947 5.32 -60.85 28.21
C GLY A 947 5.53 -62.36 28.39
N LEU A 948 6.73 -62.81 28.79
CA LEU A 948 7.04 -64.24 28.98
C LEU A 948 7.56 -64.55 30.41
N PRO A 949 6.67 -64.93 31.36
CA PRO A 949 7.06 -65.29 32.71
C PRO A 949 8.05 -66.45 32.76
N GLY A 950 9.04 -66.38 33.65
CA GLY A 950 10.09 -67.39 33.80
C GLY A 950 11.35 -67.17 32.94
N CYS A 951 11.26 -66.35 31.89
CA CYS A 951 12.46 -65.85 31.20
C CYS A 951 13.16 -64.80 32.06
N THR A 952 14.47 -64.97 32.30
CA THR A 952 15.33 -63.97 32.94
C THR A 952 16.52 -63.70 32.03
N LEU A 953 16.77 -62.43 31.69
CA LEU A 953 17.94 -62.04 30.89
C LEU A 953 19.21 -62.08 31.77
N GLY A 954 20.34 -62.49 31.19
CA GLY A 954 21.58 -62.74 31.95
C GLY A 954 22.30 -61.50 32.49
N SER A 955 21.86 -60.29 32.12
CA SER A 955 22.41 -59.02 32.57
C SER A 955 21.35 -57.91 32.52
N SER A 956 21.36 -57.00 33.49
CA SER A 956 20.58 -55.76 33.48
C SER A 956 21.20 -54.63 32.65
N THR A 957 22.39 -54.86 32.09
CA THR A 957 23.13 -53.92 31.23
C THR A 957 23.65 -54.64 29.98
N LEU A 958 23.49 -54.02 28.80
CA LEU A 958 23.90 -54.58 27.51
C LEU A 958 24.70 -53.54 26.71
N ALA A 959 25.97 -53.83 26.48
CA ALA A 959 26.88 -52.96 25.74
C ALA A 959 26.45 -52.77 24.27
N SER A 960 26.93 -51.70 23.63
CA SER A 960 26.76 -51.48 22.19
C SER A 960 27.18 -52.71 21.38
N GLY A 961 26.31 -53.17 20.48
CA GLY A 961 26.51 -54.34 19.64
C GLY A 961 26.39 -55.71 20.34
N ALA A 962 26.04 -55.75 21.63
CA ALA A 962 25.91 -56.99 22.38
C ALA A 962 24.48 -57.54 22.36
N SER A 963 24.34 -58.86 22.53
CA SER A 963 23.06 -59.57 22.64
C SER A 963 22.98 -60.43 23.90
N THR A 964 21.76 -60.64 24.41
CA THR A 964 21.44 -61.57 25.51
C THR A 964 20.18 -62.37 25.17
N SER A 965 20.00 -63.55 25.76
CA SER A 965 18.86 -64.44 25.44
C SER A 965 18.42 -65.30 26.62
N CYS A 966 17.23 -65.88 26.51
CA CYS A 966 16.65 -66.85 27.44
C CYS A 966 15.79 -67.88 26.69
N THR A 967 15.42 -68.96 27.36
CA THR A 967 14.46 -69.95 26.85
C THR A 967 13.42 -70.33 27.92
N VAL A 968 12.19 -70.62 27.50
CA VAL A 968 11.09 -71.11 28.35
C VAL A 968 10.29 -72.17 27.59
N SER A 969 10.08 -73.34 28.18
CA SER A 969 9.25 -74.41 27.60
C SER A 969 7.89 -74.51 28.28
N VAL A 970 6.82 -74.67 27.51
CA VAL A 970 5.44 -74.82 27.99
C VAL A 970 4.70 -75.93 27.25
N THR A 971 3.77 -76.62 27.92
CA THR A 971 2.99 -77.71 27.31
C THR A 971 1.78 -77.18 26.54
N ALA A 972 1.66 -77.54 25.26
CA ALA A 972 0.59 -77.12 24.37
C ALA A 972 -0.69 -77.94 24.62
N THR A 973 -1.55 -77.50 25.54
CA THR A 973 -2.73 -78.26 25.99
C THR A 973 -3.98 -78.08 25.12
N THR A 974 -4.08 -76.98 24.36
CA THR A 974 -5.29 -76.58 23.62
C THR A 974 -4.99 -76.52 22.12
N VAL A 975 -5.82 -77.17 21.30
CA VAL A 975 -5.72 -77.17 19.83
C VAL A 975 -6.09 -75.79 19.27
N GLY A 976 -5.29 -75.29 18.32
CA GLY A 976 -5.44 -73.95 17.75
C GLY A 976 -4.11 -73.20 17.66
N THR A 977 -4.16 -71.88 17.54
CA THR A 977 -2.95 -71.03 17.49
C THR A 977 -2.63 -70.47 18.87
N LEU A 978 -1.40 -70.68 19.33
CA LEU A 978 -0.86 -70.13 20.58
C LEU A 978 0.09 -68.97 20.25
N THR A 979 -0.39 -67.73 20.39
CA THR A 979 0.42 -66.53 20.18
C THR A 979 1.10 -66.09 21.48
N GLN A 980 2.42 -65.96 21.45
CA GLN A 980 3.24 -65.46 22.55
C GLN A 980 3.95 -64.17 22.14
N SER A 981 3.73 -63.11 22.92
CA SER A 981 4.35 -61.78 22.70
C SER A 981 5.31 -61.42 23.83
N VAL A 982 6.35 -60.66 23.50
CA VAL A 982 7.36 -60.15 24.44
C VAL A 982 7.75 -58.71 24.11
N SER A 983 8.22 -57.98 25.11
CA SER A 983 8.79 -56.63 24.92
C SER A 983 9.93 -56.35 25.89
N VAL A 984 10.82 -55.43 25.50
CA VAL A 984 11.99 -55.00 26.28
C VAL A 984 12.03 -53.48 26.44
N SER A 985 12.56 -53.01 27.57
CA SER A 985 12.87 -51.59 27.80
C SER A 985 14.17 -51.43 28.58
N GLY A 986 14.78 -50.25 28.48
CA GLY A 986 15.95 -49.80 29.25
C GLY A 986 15.80 -48.35 29.72
N ASN A 987 16.84 -47.80 30.33
CA ASN A 987 16.84 -46.44 30.90
C ASN A 987 17.17 -45.35 29.86
N GLU A 988 17.99 -45.67 28.86
CA GLU A 988 18.47 -44.76 27.83
C GLU A 988 17.42 -44.58 26.73
N THR A 989 17.49 -43.45 26.01
CA THR A 989 16.53 -43.15 24.94
C THR A 989 16.71 -44.08 23.76
N ASP A 990 15.65 -44.78 23.40
CA ASP A 990 15.60 -45.67 22.24
C ASP A 990 15.04 -44.95 20.99
N PRO A 991 15.79 -44.87 19.88
CA PRO A 991 15.32 -44.23 18.66
C PRO A 991 14.28 -45.05 17.90
N ASN A 992 14.14 -46.35 18.17
CA ASN A 992 13.37 -47.28 17.35
C ASN A 992 12.44 -48.17 18.19
N ILE A 993 11.62 -47.54 19.03
CA ILE A 993 10.62 -48.18 19.92
C ILE A 993 9.73 -49.27 19.28
N ALA A 994 9.67 -49.36 17.95
CA ALA A 994 8.95 -50.39 17.21
C ALA A 994 9.66 -51.76 17.23
N ASN A 995 10.99 -51.82 17.36
CA ASN A 995 11.74 -53.07 17.41
C ASN A 995 11.83 -53.67 18.84
N ASN A 996 11.34 -52.95 19.85
CA ASN A 996 11.29 -53.33 21.26
C ASN A 996 10.16 -54.31 21.61
N SER A 997 9.39 -54.78 20.63
CA SER A 997 8.35 -55.81 20.83
C SER A 997 8.34 -56.83 19.69
N ALA A 998 8.09 -58.10 20.03
CA ALA A 998 8.01 -59.19 19.07
C ALA A 998 6.97 -60.22 19.50
N SER A 999 6.42 -60.96 18.53
CA SER A 999 5.44 -62.02 18.79
C SER A 999 5.62 -63.20 17.82
N VAL A 1000 5.47 -64.41 18.33
CA VAL A 1000 5.46 -65.65 17.53
C VAL A 1000 4.16 -66.42 17.78
N SER A 1001 3.72 -67.25 16.83
CA SER A 1001 2.45 -67.97 16.91
C SER A 1001 2.64 -69.44 16.54
N THR A 1002 2.59 -70.31 17.55
CA THR A 1002 2.71 -71.76 17.40
C THR A 1002 1.38 -72.37 16.99
N THR A 1003 1.38 -73.29 16.02
CA THR A 1003 0.21 -74.08 15.62
C THR A 1003 0.15 -75.38 16.41
N VAL A 1004 -0.88 -75.53 17.25
CA VAL A 1004 -1.13 -76.75 18.03
C VAL A 1004 -2.12 -77.64 17.30
N ASN A 1005 -1.62 -78.74 16.74
CA ASN A 1005 -2.40 -79.74 16.02
C ASN A 1005 -3.05 -80.77 16.97
N PRO A 1006 -4.24 -81.31 16.64
CA PRO A 1006 -4.88 -82.38 17.42
C PRO A 1006 -4.05 -83.66 17.40
N ALA A 1007 -4.02 -84.39 18.52
CA ALA A 1007 -3.23 -85.61 18.71
C ALA A 1007 -4.10 -86.78 19.21
N ALA A 1008 -4.03 -87.93 18.53
CA ALA A 1008 -4.79 -89.13 18.86
C ALA A 1008 -3.85 -90.36 18.88
N ASP A 1009 -3.87 -91.13 19.96
CA ASP A 1009 -2.93 -92.24 20.23
C ASP A 1009 -3.66 -93.59 20.09
N LEU A 1010 -3.45 -94.30 18.99
CA LEU A 1010 -4.17 -95.52 18.63
C LEU A 1010 -3.44 -96.80 19.09
N ALA A 1011 -3.80 -97.31 20.26
CA ALA A 1011 -3.29 -98.60 20.74
C ALA A 1011 -4.14 -99.78 20.22
N LEU A 1012 -3.50 -100.72 19.50
CA LEU A 1012 -4.11 -101.97 19.04
C LEU A 1012 -3.69 -103.15 19.94
N THR A 1013 -4.64 -104.01 20.26
CA THR A 1013 -4.41 -105.28 20.95
C THR A 1013 -5.11 -106.42 20.21
N MET A 1014 -4.54 -107.63 20.25
CA MET A 1014 -5.10 -108.82 19.59
C MET A 1014 -5.03 -110.02 20.55
N THR A 1015 -6.12 -110.78 20.60
CA THR A 1015 -6.24 -112.04 21.36
C THR A 1015 -6.96 -113.08 20.52
N ASP A 1016 -6.84 -114.35 20.87
CA ASP A 1016 -7.46 -115.46 20.15
C ASP A 1016 -8.15 -116.46 21.11
N SER A 1017 -9.19 -117.13 20.62
CA SER A 1017 -9.88 -118.16 21.41
C SER A 1017 -10.65 -119.16 20.54
N PRO A 1018 -10.59 -120.47 20.84
CA PRO A 1018 -9.71 -121.11 21.83
C PRO A 1018 -8.26 -121.20 21.32
N ASP A 1019 -7.27 -121.01 22.20
CA ASP A 1019 -5.87 -121.38 21.95
C ASP A 1019 -5.44 -122.38 23.04
N PRO A 1020 -4.96 -123.60 22.68
CA PRO A 1020 -4.83 -124.16 21.34
C PRO A 1020 -6.18 -124.53 20.70
N VAL A 1021 -6.23 -124.52 19.36
CA VAL A 1021 -7.43 -124.87 18.57
C VAL A 1021 -7.30 -126.20 17.84
N LYS A 1022 -8.38 -126.99 17.79
CA LYS A 1022 -8.41 -128.22 16.99
C LYS A 1022 -8.56 -127.89 15.50
N LYS A 1023 -7.84 -128.60 14.63
CA LYS A 1023 -8.03 -128.56 13.17
C LYS A 1023 -9.52 -128.67 12.80
N GLY A 1024 -10.02 -127.71 12.02
CA GLY A 1024 -11.42 -127.63 11.58
C GLY A 1024 -12.42 -127.07 12.60
N ALA A 1025 -12.02 -126.85 13.86
CA ALA A 1025 -12.82 -126.08 14.82
C ALA A 1025 -12.72 -124.57 14.52
N LYS A 1026 -13.67 -123.79 15.07
CA LYS A 1026 -13.66 -122.33 14.93
C LYS A 1026 -12.64 -121.72 15.90
N LEU A 1027 -11.79 -120.84 15.36
CA LEU A 1027 -10.95 -119.90 16.10
C LEU A 1027 -11.52 -118.50 15.90
N VAL A 1028 -11.52 -117.67 16.95
CA VAL A 1028 -11.92 -116.26 16.88
C VAL A 1028 -10.76 -115.37 17.31
N TYR A 1029 -10.26 -114.55 16.39
CA TYR A 1029 -9.40 -113.41 16.70
C TYR A 1029 -10.27 -112.25 17.20
N ILE A 1030 -9.88 -111.63 18.32
CA ILE A 1030 -10.52 -110.45 18.90
C ILE A 1030 -9.48 -109.33 18.94
N LEU A 1031 -9.63 -108.36 18.04
CA LEU A 1031 -8.82 -107.17 17.95
C LEU A 1031 -9.55 -106.04 18.66
N THR A 1032 -8.88 -105.33 19.57
CA THR A 1032 -9.42 -104.13 20.23
C THR A 1032 -8.48 -102.96 19.98
N LEU A 1033 -9.00 -101.95 19.29
CA LEU A 1033 -8.34 -100.70 18.95
C LEU A 1033 -8.88 -99.58 19.84
N THR A 1034 -8.02 -98.90 20.59
CA THR A 1034 -8.37 -97.86 21.56
C THR A 1034 -7.68 -96.55 21.18
N ASN A 1035 -8.40 -95.42 21.27
CA ASN A 1035 -7.77 -94.10 21.19
C ASN A 1035 -7.48 -93.57 22.61
N ASN A 1036 -6.23 -93.63 23.04
CA ASN A 1036 -5.74 -93.10 24.32
C ASN A 1036 -5.44 -91.59 24.26
N GLY A 1037 -5.43 -90.99 23.07
CA GLY A 1037 -5.02 -89.59 22.87
C GLY A 1037 -6.11 -88.58 23.23
N PRO A 1038 -5.74 -87.31 23.50
CA PRO A 1038 -6.68 -86.27 23.93
C PRO A 1038 -7.67 -85.83 22.82
N SER A 1039 -7.32 -85.99 21.54
CA SER A 1039 -8.19 -85.68 20.41
C SER A 1039 -8.86 -86.95 19.84
N SER A 1040 -10.00 -86.78 19.15
CA SER A 1040 -10.69 -87.89 18.47
C SER A 1040 -9.94 -88.28 17.19
N ALA A 1041 -9.56 -89.55 17.06
CA ALA A 1041 -8.99 -90.09 15.84
C ALA A 1041 -10.07 -90.14 14.73
N THR A 1042 -9.77 -89.67 13.54
CA THR A 1042 -10.69 -89.67 12.39
C THR A 1042 -10.14 -90.50 11.23
N ASN A 1043 -11.02 -91.01 10.38
CA ASN A 1043 -10.68 -91.94 9.28
C ASN A 1043 -9.85 -93.15 9.76
N VAL A 1044 -10.14 -93.63 10.96
CA VAL A 1044 -9.48 -94.79 11.56
C VAL A 1044 -9.71 -96.01 10.68
N SER A 1045 -8.61 -96.59 10.22
CA SER A 1045 -8.55 -97.78 9.39
C SER A 1045 -7.79 -98.87 10.13
N LEU A 1046 -8.29 -100.10 10.10
CA LEU A 1046 -7.60 -101.28 10.62
C LEU A 1046 -7.43 -102.29 9.49
N THR A 1047 -6.23 -102.83 9.36
CA THR A 1047 -5.88 -103.86 8.37
C THR A 1047 -5.30 -105.08 9.09
N ASP A 1048 -5.88 -106.26 8.87
CA ASP A 1048 -5.44 -107.54 9.41
C ASP A 1048 -5.10 -108.51 8.28
N ILE A 1049 -3.94 -109.16 8.35
CA ILE A 1049 -3.47 -110.13 7.35
C ILE A 1049 -3.59 -111.53 7.96
N LEU A 1050 -4.61 -112.26 7.51
CA LEU A 1050 -4.94 -113.58 8.05
C LEU A 1050 -3.92 -114.64 7.61
N PRO A 1051 -3.59 -115.62 8.47
CA PRO A 1051 -2.66 -116.69 8.15
C PRO A 1051 -3.15 -117.58 7.00
N ALA A 1052 -2.21 -118.15 6.25
CA ALA A 1052 -2.51 -119.14 5.22
C ALA A 1052 -3.08 -120.45 5.81
N ASN A 1053 -3.72 -121.27 4.96
CA ASN A 1053 -4.31 -122.58 5.30
C ASN A 1053 -5.50 -122.55 6.29
N ILE A 1054 -6.27 -121.46 6.28
CA ILE A 1054 -7.53 -121.29 7.01
C ILE A 1054 -8.74 -121.22 6.06
N SER A 1055 -9.95 -121.47 6.54
CA SER A 1055 -11.19 -120.90 5.96
C SER A 1055 -11.66 -119.71 6.78
N PHE A 1056 -11.95 -118.60 6.11
CA PHE A 1056 -12.69 -117.49 6.68
C PHE A 1056 -14.17 -117.85 6.84
N GLU A 1057 -14.70 -117.76 8.06
CA GLU A 1057 -16.12 -118.05 8.37
C GLU A 1057 -16.97 -116.79 8.47
N GLY A 1058 -16.40 -115.69 9.00
CA GLY A 1058 -17.14 -114.45 9.16
C GLY A 1058 -16.39 -113.40 9.98
N ILE A 1059 -16.91 -112.18 9.92
CA ILE A 1059 -16.39 -111.02 10.65
C ILE A 1059 -17.53 -110.25 11.30
N TYR A 1060 -17.26 -109.76 12.50
CA TYR A 1060 -18.11 -108.83 13.23
C TYR A 1060 -17.26 -107.63 13.66
N THR A 1061 -17.83 -106.43 13.66
CA THR A 1061 -17.19 -105.25 14.26
C THR A 1061 -18.19 -104.52 15.14
N SER A 1062 -17.75 -103.96 16.26
CA SER A 1062 -18.57 -103.09 17.10
C SER A 1062 -18.81 -101.73 16.47
N GLN A 1063 -17.95 -101.31 15.54
CA GLN A 1063 -18.00 -100.00 14.89
C GLN A 1063 -17.46 -100.07 13.45
N GLY A 1064 -18.05 -99.29 12.54
CA GLY A 1064 -17.59 -99.19 11.17
C GLY A 1064 -17.99 -100.39 10.31
N LYS A 1065 -17.24 -100.63 9.22
CA LYS A 1065 -17.48 -101.75 8.28
C LYS A 1065 -16.18 -102.42 7.89
N CYS A 1066 -16.19 -103.75 7.87
CA CYS A 1066 -15.05 -104.56 7.47
C CYS A 1066 -15.35 -105.40 6.22
N SER A 1067 -14.34 -105.67 5.41
CA SER A 1067 -14.44 -106.50 4.20
C SER A 1067 -13.12 -107.23 3.91
N GLY A 1068 -13.18 -108.25 3.05
CA GLY A 1068 -12.04 -109.11 2.72
C GLY A 1068 -12.09 -110.50 3.40
N LYS A 1069 -11.18 -111.38 3.00
CA LYS A 1069 -11.12 -112.80 3.44
C LYS A 1069 -9.71 -113.36 3.64
N ALA A 1070 -8.68 -112.68 3.11
CA ALA A 1070 -7.26 -113.03 3.28
C ALA A 1070 -6.55 -111.86 3.96
N THR A 1071 -6.69 -110.66 3.40
CA THR A 1071 -6.57 -109.40 4.16
C THR A 1071 -7.97 -108.92 4.51
N VAL A 1072 -8.18 -108.58 5.78
CA VAL A 1072 -9.38 -107.93 6.30
C VAL A 1072 -9.08 -106.44 6.45
N ALA A 1073 -9.85 -105.60 5.76
CA ALA A 1073 -9.76 -104.15 5.88
C ALA A 1073 -11.05 -103.61 6.52
N CYS A 1074 -10.88 -102.84 7.59
CA CYS A 1074 -11.94 -102.28 8.43
C CYS A 1074 -11.88 -100.76 8.45
N ALA A 1075 -12.87 -100.09 7.85
CA ALA A 1075 -13.07 -98.67 8.02
C ALA A 1075 -13.86 -98.45 9.33
N ILE A 1076 -13.15 -98.17 10.43
CA ILE A 1076 -13.72 -97.95 11.77
C ILE A 1076 -14.37 -96.55 11.88
N GLY A 1077 -13.84 -95.56 11.14
CA GLY A 1077 -14.39 -94.21 11.08
C GLY A 1077 -13.79 -93.29 12.14
N THR A 1078 -14.62 -92.63 12.96
CA THR A 1078 -14.13 -91.75 14.03
C THR A 1078 -14.12 -92.48 15.36
N LEU A 1079 -12.97 -92.52 16.04
CA LEU A 1079 -12.81 -93.11 17.38
C LEU A 1079 -12.51 -91.99 18.38
N SER A 1080 -13.49 -91.65 19.21
CA SER A 1080 -13.38 -90.58 20.21
C SER A 1080 -12.29 -90.87 21.25
N SER A 1081 -11.73 -89.81 21.84
CA SER A 1081 -10.77 -89.93 22.96
C SER A 1081 -11.31 -90.85 24.07
N GLY A 1082 -10.49 -91.78 24.53
CA GLY A 1082 -10.81 -92.76 25.58
C GLY A 1082 -11.73 -93.91 25.15
N THR A 1083 -12.08 -94.03 23.85
CA THR A 1083 -13.02 -95.07 23.36
C THR A 1083 -12.31 -96.17 22.57
N SER A 1084 -12.95 -97.36 22.50
CA SER A 1084 -12.41 -98.54 21.81
C SER A 1084 -13.41 -99.12 20.81
N ALA A 1085 -12.89 -99.61 19.69
CA ALA A 1085 -13.61 -100.44 18.72
C ALA A 1085 -13.05 -101.87 18.70
N THR A 1086 -13.93 -102.87 18.59
CA THR A 1086 -13.56 -104.28 18.60
C THR A 1086 -13.95 -104.97 17.28
N VAL A 1087 -12.97 -105.60 16.62
CA VAL A 1087 -13.18 -106.45 15.44
C VAL A 1087 -12.99 -107.90 15.85
N LYS A 1088 -13.97 -108.77 15.54
CA LYS A 1088 -13.93 -110.21 15.78
C LYS A 1088 -13.93 -110.97 14.45
N ILE A 1089 -12.88 -111.74 14.20
CA ILE A 1089 -12.69 -112.49 12.95
C ILE A 1089 -12.73 -113.99 13.26
N THR A 1090 -13.67 -114.71 12.66
CA THR A 1090 -13.82 -116.16 12.85
C THR A 1090 -13.22 -116.91 11.67
N ILE A 1091 -12.32 -117.84 11.95
CA ILE A 1091 -11.68 -118.71 10.95
C ILE A 1091 -11.74 -120.19 11.40
N LYS A 1092 -11.37 -121.12 10.52
CA LYS A 1092 -11.04 -122.51 10.88
C LYS A 1092 -9.70 -122.90 10.25
N PRO A 1093 -8.71 -123.41 11.01
CA PRO A 1093 -7.45 -123.85 10.43
C PRO A 1093 -7.52 -125.30 9.92
N PHE A 1094 -6.88 -125.59 8.79
CA PHE A 1094 -6.90 -126.92 8.16
C PHE A 1094 -5.56 -127.67 8.18
N THR A 1095 -4.48 -127.01 8.57
CA THR A 1095 -3.18 -127.64 8.83
C THR A 1095 -2.86 -127.61 10.32
N VAL A 1096 -2.28 -128.71 10.81
CA VAL A 1096 -1.71 -128.81 12.16
C VAL A 1096 -0.38 -128.08 12.18
N GLY A 1097 -0.09 -127.34 13.24
CA GLY A 1097 1.08 -126.48 13.35
C GLY A 1097 0.73 -125.15 14.00
N THR A 1098 1.63 -124.17 13.88
CA THR A 1098 1.47 -122.84 14.46
C THR A 1098 0.98 -121.85 13.40
N ILE A 1099 0.02 -121.00 13.74
CA ILE A 1099 -0.45 -119.91 12.87
C ILE A 1099 -0.32 -118.56 13.60
N THR A 1100 0.15 -117.53 12.91
CA THR A 1100 0.28 -116.17 13.45
C THR A 1100 -0.61 -115.22 12.66
N ASN A 1101 -1.38 -114.42 13.38
CA ASN A 1101 -2.24 -113.37 12.83
C ASN A 1101 -1.67 -112.00 13.21
N SER A 1102 -1.71 -111.03 12.30
CA SER A 1102 -1.06 -109.72 12.50
C SER A 1102 -1.87 -108.59 11.88
N ALA A 1103 -2.15 -107.56 12.68
CA ALA A 1103 -2.92 -106.39 12.28
C ALA A 1103 -2.24 -105.08 12.66
N SER A 1104 -2.59 -104.02 11.92
CA SER A 1104 -2.21 -102.64 12.22
C SER A 1104 -3.39 -101.70 12.03
N ALA A 1105 -3.34 -100.56 12.71
CA ALA A 1105 -4.27 -99.45 12.58
C ALA A 1105 -3.56 -98.18 12.11
N THR A 1106 -4.33 -97.27 11.51
CA THR A 1106 -3.90 -95.92 11.14
C THR A 1106 -5.05 -94.91 11.32
N SER A 1107 -4.71 -93.64 11.42
CA SER A 1107 -5.62 -92.50 11.64
C SER A 1107 -5.19 -91.32 10.75
N ALA A 1108 -6.13 -90.42 10.41
CA ALA A 1108 -5.83 -89.15 9.76
C ALA A 1108 -5.38 -88.05 10.75
N VAL A 1109 -5.60 -88.24 12.04
CA VAL A 1109 -5.08 -87.39 13.13
C VAL A 1109 -3.72 -87.94 13.55
N GLY A 1110 -2.76 -87.05 13.79
CA GLY A 1110 -1.38 -87.40 14.12
C GLY A 1110 -1.28 -88.20 15.42
N ASP A 1111 -0.50 -89.27 15.38
CA ASP A 1111 -0.29 -90.19 16.50
C ASP A 1111 1.11 -89.99 17.11
N PRO A 1112 1.22 -89.57 18.38
CA PRO A 1112 2.51 -89.36 19.04
C PRO A 1112 3.24 -90.67 19.40
N ASN A 1113 2.60 -91.84 19.29
CA ASN A 1113 3.13 -93.14 19.70
C ASN A 1113 2.80 -94.26 18.69
N THR A 1114 3.18 -94.08 17.41
CA THR A 1114 2.92 -95.05 16.33
C THR A 1114 3.40 -96.49 16.58
N ALA A 1115 4.22 -96.75 17.60
CA ALA A 1115 4.69 -98.09 17.96
C ALA A 1115 3.59 -99.03 18.50
N ASN A 1116 2.53 -98.50 19.12
CA ASN A 1116 1.44 -99.31 19.69
C ASN A 1116 0.29 -99.61 18.70
N ASN A 1117 0.37 -99.09 17.48
CA ASN A 1117 -0.66 -99.20 16.44
C ASN A 1117 -0.75 -100.59 15.80
N SER A 1118 0.06 -101.57 16.22
CA SER A 1118 0.08 -102.92 15.65
C SER A 1118 0.10 -104.00 16.71
N ALA A 1119 -0.55 -105.14 16.42
CA ALA A 1119 -0.61 -106.29 17.30
C ALA A 1119 -0.60 -107.59 16.50
N SER A 1120 -0.04 -108.64 17.09
CA SER A 1120 -0.07 -109.99 16.56
C SER A 1120 -0.31 -111.02 17.66
N VAL A 1121 -0.88 -112.16 17.28
CA VAL A 1121 -1.11 -113.30 18.18
C VAL A 1121 -0.81 -114.60 17.45
N THR A 1122 -0.37 -115.63 18.19
CA THR A 1122 0.10 -116.89 17.61
C THR A 1122 -0.59 -118.08 18.26
N THR A 1123 -1.41 -118.78 17.48
CA THR A 1123 -2.26 -119.89 17.91
C THR A 1123 -1.62 -121.23 17.57
N GLN A 1124 -1.74 -122.22 18.47
CA GLN A 1124 -1.33 -123.59 18.18
C GLN A 1124 -2.50 -124.46 17.70
N VAL A 1125 -2.35 -125.06 16.51
CA VAL A 1125 -3.36 -125.92 15.88
C VAL A 1125 -3.01 -127.40 16.08
N TYR A 1126 -3.87 -128.16 16.75
CA TYR A 1126 -3.70 -129.60 17.02
C TYR A 1126 -4.68 -130.50 16.22
N ARG A 1127 -4.49 -131.82 16.29
CA ARG A 1127 -5.25 -132.84 15.52
C ARG A 1127 -6.67 -133.06 16.03
#